data_AF-A0A326UEE7-F1
#
_entry.id   AF-A0A326UEE7-F1
#
_cell.length_a   1.000
_cell.length_b   1.000
_cell.length_c   1.000
_cell.angle_alpha   90.00
_cell.angle_beta   90.00
_cell.angle_gamma   90.00
#
_symmetry.space_group_name_H-M   'P 1'
#
loop_
_entity.id
_entity.type
_entity.pdbx_description
1 polymer ?
#
loop_
_entity_poly.entity_id
_entity_poly.type
_entity_poly.pdbx_seq_one_letter_code
_entity_poly.pdbx_strand_id
1 'polypeptide(L)'
;MHNERARLAFDPAELHYQLGPQHPLQPVRIEALIDLLRTSGLWDQQDPATFLPIRQATDAELKLAHTRDYIQAVQKLSESDEFMIEGELKERAWLQMRYGFNSDDTPPVLDMHDVAAWIAGGSLVGLSAIMGLPEGGTFASEEERPLRVFHPSGGLHHAWSDRASGFCIYNDVGVAIAHVLQATEAKVLYIDFDAHHGDGVQKLFYDDPRVMTISLHETGRYLFPGTGDVLETGRSVGRGYAVNVPLEPFTEDDSYIEVMNVLLHPLVTSFAPDVIVTQHGCDTHAWDPLTHLALTMRGIRAQAKMARQLADTYCGGRWLAVGGGGYALYRVVPRAWALVWAEMTGQQVPEQLPSEWVERWRERWQERMKQDVELLEVMRSTKGTSTFPSTFLDKEEDFPPQPRRWSISNTNRQTAALVRHLVIPPSVRQAFPSTRHRSPLAGLFDLLHLNRDPSLTPSRTRTIETKRGPLLLRDFSPVSLVKRLRPDDGLRTFARLPEREHQLLLDIAKSPDCALTLAHTPSGAIVGQVTIAPADEWWEGIENLYEVAIEVSSDWRGLGIARSMLQFALELDALEDMILFAIGLSWHWDTENLGISVYRYREMISRLFGSQGFKEYPTTEPNVSMEPANVLLARIGKRVDQQTANQFLSRMLSSPNLARI
;
A
#
# COMPACT_ATOMS: atom_id res chain seq x y z
N MET A 1 30.16 0.81 -4.86
CA MET A 1 30.36 -0.53 -4.24
C MET A 1 29.04 -0.94 -3.60
N HIS A 2 28.02 -1.25 -4.41
CA HIS A 2 26.65 -1.53 -3.95
C HIS A 2 26.38 -3.03 -4.03
N ASN A 3 26.95 -3.81 -3.11
CA ASN A 3 26.49 -5.18 -2.87
C ASN A 3 25.77 -5.13 -1.51
N GLU A 4 24.50 -4.73 -1.57
CA GLU A 4 23.83 -4.00 -0.48
C GLU A 4 23.14 -4.92 0.53
N ARG A 5 23.87 -5.48 1.50
CA ARG A 5 23.35 -6.05 2.77
C ARG A 5 22.04 -6.84 2.60
N ALA A 6 21.95 -7.67 1.57
CA ALA A 6 20.78 -8.44 1.19
C ALA A 6 21.01 -9.92 1.47
N ARG A 7 20.01 -10.61 2.01
CA ARG A 7 20.09 -12.04 2.33
C ARG A 7 18.89 -12.79 1.76
N LEU A 8 19.09 -14.04 1.38
CA LEU A 8 18.04 -14.98 1.06
C LEU A 8 17.85 -15.93 2.25
N ALA A 9 16.62 -16.03 2.74
CA ALA A 9 16.19 -16.92 3.80
C ALA A 9 15.50 -18.15 3.17
N PHE A 10 16.01 -19.35 3.45
CA PHE A 10 15.45 -20.59 2.91
C PHE A 10 15.94 -21.79 3.73
N ASP A 11 15.05 -22.73 4.04
CA ASP A 11 15.41 -24.04 4.58
C ASP A 11 14.70 -25.18 3.80
N PRO A 12 15.40 -26.29 3.48
CA PRO A 12 14.77 -27.45 2.85
C PRO A 12 13.54 -28.00 3.59
N ALA A 13 13.41 -27.79 4.90
CA ALA A 13 12.24 -28.18 5.67
C ALA A 13 10.94 -27.56 5.12
N GLU A 14 11.01 -26.36 4.54
CA GLU A 14 9.87 -25.63 3.97
C GLU A 14 9.31 -26.30 2.71
N LEU A 15 10.12 -27.11 2.01
CA LEU A 15 9.69 -27.86 0.83
C LEU A 15 8.67 -28.96 1.16
N HIS A 16 8.47 -29.28 2.44
CA HIS A 16 7.42 -30.20 2.87
C HIS A 16 6.04 -29.55 2.95
N TYR A 17 5.89 -28.27 2.60
CA TYR A 17 4.59 -27.59 2.60
C TYR A 17 3.78 -28.03 1.38
N GLN A 18 3.18 -29.22 1.49
CA GLN A 18 2.48 -29.90 0.41
C GLN A 18 1.07 -30.28 0.87
N LEU A 19 0.08 -29.55 0.37
CA LEU A 19 -1.34 -29.76 0.70
C LEU A 19 -1.97 -30.94 -0.06
N GLY A 20 -1.21 -31.55 -0.99
CA GLY A 20 -1.61 -32.73 -1.75
C GLY A 20 -0.86 -32.81 -3.09
N PRO A 21 -0.88 -33.97 -3.77
CA PRO A 21 -0.17 -34.15 -5.04
C PRO A 21 -0.79 -33.39 -6.22
N GLN A 22 -2.10 -33.13 -6.18
CA GLN A 22 -2.84 -32.41 -7.23
C GLN A 22 -3.14 -30.96 -6.86
N HIS A 23 -2.76 -30.55 -5.64
CA HIS A 23 -3.03 -29.21 -5.14
C HIS A 23 -2.29 -28.15 -5.99
N PRO A 24 -2.87 -26.98 -6.32
CA PRO A 24 -2.20 -25.99 -7.15
C PRO A 24 -0.88 -25.46 -6.56
N LEU A 25 -0.84 -25.26 -5.24
CA LEU A 25 0.36 -24.87 -4.52
C LEU A 25 1.30 -26.07 -4.36
N GLN A 26 2.44 -26.04 -5.06
CA GLN A 26 3.45 -27.10 -5.04
C GLN A 26 4.83 -26.56 -4.66
N PRO A 27 5.58 -27.23 -3.76
CA PRO A 27 6.90 -26.78 -3.30
C PRO A 27 7.97 -26.77 -4.41
N VAL A 28 7.76 -27.55 -5.48
CA VAL A 28 8.66 -27.60 -6.65
C VAL A 28 8.94 -26.23 -7.27
N ARG A 29 8.05 -25.25 -7.10
CA ARG A 29 8.25 -23.87 -7.54
C ARG A 29 9.44 -23.19 -6.83
N ILE A 30 9.67 -23.52 -5.56
CA ILE A 30 10.81 -23.04 -4.76
C ILE A 30 12.09 -23.76 -5.20
N GLU A 31 12.03 -25.08 -5.40
CA GLU A 31 13.17 -25.85 -5.94
C GLU A 31 13.65 -25.29 -7.27
N ALA A 32 12.71 -25.00 -8.18
CA ALA A 32 13.00 -24.42 -9.49
C ALA A 32 13.58 -23.01 -9.39
N LEU A 33 13.13 -22.19 -8.43
CA LEU A 33 13.73 -20.88 -8.12
C LEU A 33 15.18 -21.03 -7.65
N ILE A 34 15.42 -21.83 -6.61
CA ILE A 34 16.75 -21.98 -6.02
C ILE A 34 17.74 -22.50 -7.07
N ASP A 35 17.30 -23.46 -7.89
CA ASP A 35 18.10 -23.94 -9.01
C ASP A 35 18.33 -22.86 -10.09
N LEU A 36 17.33 -22.03 -10.40
CA LEU A 36 17.50 -20.93 -11.37
C LEU A 36 18.51 -19.91 -10.86
N LEU A 37 18.42 -19.51 -9.60
CA LEU A 37 19.34 -18.55 -8.99
C LEU A 37 20.78 -19.06 -9.04
N ARG A 38 20.99 -20.33 -8.70
CA ARG A 38 22.30 -20.99 -8.73
C ARG A 38 22.85 -21.09 -10.16
N THR A 39 22.08 -21.66 -11.08
CA THR A 39 22.52 -21.87 -12.48
C THR A 39 22.71 -20.55 -13.25
N SER A 40 22.05 -19.47 -12.82
CA SER A 40 22.26 -18.12 -13.36
C SER A 40 23.42 -17.37 -12.70
N GLY A 41 24.07 -17.95 -11.67
CA GLY A 41 25.13 -17.29 -10.91
C GLY A 41 24.66 -16.10 -10.06
N LEU A 42 23.36 -16.02 -9.75
CA LEU A 42 22.76 -14.90 -9.00
C LEU A 42 22.82 -15.11 -7.49
N TRP A 43 22.86 -16.36 -7.03
CA TRP A 43 22.92 -16.71 -5.60
C TRP A 43 23.49 -18.12 -5.40
N ASP A 44 24.21 -18.31 -4.29
CA ASP A 44 24.70 -19.60 -3.83
C ASP A 44 24.48 -19.71 -2.31
N GLN A 45 23.85 -20.79 -1.86
CA GLN A 45 23.59 -21.06 -0.45
C GLN A 45 24.89 -21.18 0.38
N GLN A 46 26.00 -21.55 -0.27
CA GLN A 46 27.29 -21.68 0.40
C GLN A 46 27.95 -20.33 0.70
N ASP A 47 27.43 -19.22 0.16
CA ASP A 47 27.91 -17.89 0.46
C ASP A 47 27.27 -17.35 1.77
N PRO A 48 28.01 -17.36 2.90
CA PRO A 48 27.48 -16.91 4.17
C PRO A 48 27.26 -15.40 4.21
N ALA A 49 27.59 -14.62 3.17
CA ALA A 49 27.29 -13.19 3.09
C ALA A 49 25.90 -12.89 2.54
N THR A 50 25.31 -13.83 1.80
CA THR A 50 24.02 -13.67 1.11
C THR A 50 22.97 -14.69 1.57
N PHE A 51 23.33 -15.65 2.42
CA PHE A 51 22.40 -16.56 3.08
C PHE A 51 22.01 -16.06 4.49
N LEU A 52 20.75 -16.25 4.87
CA LEU A 52 20.23 -16.08 6.23
C LEU A 52 19.63 -17.40 6.73
N PRO A 53 20.18 -18.03 7.78
CA PRO A 53 19.57 -19.21 8.37
C PRO A 53 18.26 -18.86 9.06
N ILE A 54 17.28 -19.76 8.97
CA ILE A 54 15.97 -19.63 9.60
C ILE A 54 15.71 -20.75 10.61
N ARG A 55 14.60 -20.66 11.33
CA ARG A 55 14.13 -21.66 12.30
C ARG A 55 12.61 -21.68 12.31
N GLN A 56 12.01 -22.68 12.95
CA GLN A 56 10.58 -22.65 13.26
C GLN A 56 10.23 -21.49 14.19
N ALA A 57 9.05 -20.90 13.95
CA ALA A 57 8.38 -20.06 14.92
C ALA A 57 7.92 -20.92 16.10
N THR A 58 8.13 -20.41 17.31
CA THR A 58 7.63 -21.02 18.54
C THR A 58 6.12 -20.78 18.67
N ASP A 59 5.44 -21.59 19.47
CA ASP A 59 4.02 -21.36 19.82
C ASP A 59 3.76 -19.98 20.44
N ALA A 60 4.76 -19.40 21.12
CA ALA A 60 4.65 -18.05 21.68
C ALA A 60 4.64 -16.98 20.58
N GLU A 61 5.49 -17.15 19.56
CA GLU A 61 5.54 -16.27 18.38
C GLU A 61 4.30 -16.44 17.50
N LEU A 62 3.84 -17.67 17.27
CA LEU A 62 2.61 -17.93 16.52
C LEU A 62 1.39 -17.27 17.18
N LYS A 63 1.34 -17.21 18.52
CA LYS A 63 0.26 -16.55 19.29
C LYS A 63 0.16 -15.04 19.07
N LEU A 64 1.17 -14.42 18.45
CA LEU A 64 1.12 -12.99 18.12
C LEU A 64 0.09 -12.70 17.02
N ALA A 65 -0.17 -13.66 16.12
CA ALA A 65 -1.16 -13.53 15.05
C ALA A 65 -2.32 -14.54 15.17
N HIS A 66 -2.13 -15.64 15.89
CA HIS A 66 -3.08 -16.76 15.93
C HIS A 66 -3.62 -17.00 17.35
N THR A 67 -4.88 -17.39 17.43
CA THR A 67 -5.49 -17.78 18.70
C THR A 67 -4.88 -19.10 19.19
N ARG A 68 -4.79 -19.25 20.52
CA ARG A 68 -4.30 -20.49 21.14
C ARG A 68 -5.08 -21.72 20.66
N ASP A 69 -6.41 -21.61 20.60
CA ASP A 69 -7.27 -22.74 20.25
C ASP A 69 -7.07 -23.16 18.79
N TYR A 70 -6.81 -22.20 17.90
CA TYR A 70 -6.46 -22.48 16.52
C TYR A 70 -5.11 -23.22 16.41
N ILE A 71 -4.06 -22.74 17.08
CA ILE A 71 -2.74 -23.42 17.07
C ILE A 71 -2.87 -24.87 17.55
N GLN A 72 -3.60 -25.09 18.65
CA GLN A 72 -3.86 -26.44 19.17
C GLN A 72 -4.66 -27.31 18.20
N ALA A 73 -5.60 -26.72 17.46
CA ALA A 73 -6.32 -27.42 16.41
C ALA A 73 -5.41 -27.83 15.25
N VAL A 74 -4.51 -26.94 14.80
CA VAL A 74 -3.52 -27.25 13.76
C VAL A 74 -2.60 -28.38 14.22
N GLN A 75 -2.11 -28.35 15.46
CA GLN A 75 -1.28 -29.41 16.04
C GLN A 75 -2.03 -30.76 16.02
N LYS A 76 -3.27 -30.82 16.52
CA LYS A 76 -4.09 -32.05 16.48
C LYS A 76 -4.38 -32.53 15.05
N LEU A 77 -4.67 -31.60 14.14
CA LEU A 77 -4.98 -31.94 12.76
C LEU A 77 -3.74 -32.40 11.97
N SER A 78 -2.54 -32.08 12.47
CA SER A 78 -1.26 -32.55 11.92
C SER A 78 -0.99 -34.02 12.20
N GLU A 79 -1.75 -34.67 13.10
CA GLU A 79 -1.60 -36.09 13.42
C GLU A 79 -2.33 -36.99 12.40
N SER A 80 -1.79 -38.20 12.19
CA SER A 80 -2.40 -39.25 11.35
C SER A 80 -3.77 -39.69 11.88
N ASP A 81 -4.72 -39.89 10.99
CA ASP A 81 -6.07 -40.36 11.30
C ASP A 81 -6.22 -41.90 11.29
N GLU A 82 -5.17 -42.64 10.90
CA GLU A 82 -5.21 -44.09 10.64
C GLU A 82 -5.65 -44.93 11.84
N PHE A 83 -5.41 -44.46 13.07
CA PHE A 83 -5.71 -45.18 14.32
C PHE A 83 -6.75 -44.48 15.21
N MET A 84 -7.44 -43.46 14.69
CA MET A 84 -8.39 -42.68 15.48
C MET A 84 -9.70 -43.44 15.75
N ILE A 85 -10.20 -43.37 16.99
CA ILE A 85 -11.51 -43.94 17.35
C ILE A 85 -12.66 -43.01 16.92
N GLU A 86 -13.90 -43.53 16.90
CA GLU A 86 -15.08 -42.78 16.39
C GLU A 86 -15.26 -41.40 17.07
N GLY A 87 -14.96 -41.29 18.37
CA GLY A 87 -15.02 -40.02 19.10
C GLY A 87 -13.98 -39.00 18.63
N GLU A 88 -12.77 -39.45 18.36
CA GLU A 88 -11.66 -38.61 17.87
C GLU A 88 -11.89 -38.19 16.42
N LEU A 89 -12.44 -39.07 15.57
CA LEU A 89 -12.83 -38.73 14.20
C LEU A 89 -13.91 -37.65 14.16
N LYS A 90 -14.88 -37.71 15.09
CA LYS A 90 -15.92 -36.67 15.24
C LYS A 90 -15.33 -35.34 15.71
N GLU A 91 -14.40 -35.36 16.66
CA GLU A 91 -13.68 -34.16 17.09
C GLU A 91 -12.84 -33.57 15.94
N ARG A 92 -12.10 -34.41 15.21
CA ARG A 92 -11.29 -34.02 14.05
C ARG A 92 -12.15 -33.33 12.99
N ALA A 93 -13.28 -33.92 12.61
CA ALA A 93 -14.22 -33.33 11.65
C ALA A 93 -14.78 -31.98 12.13
N TRP A 94 -15.09 -31.86 13.44
CA TRP A 94 -15.51 -30.59 14.02
C TRP A 94 -14.42 -29.53 13.96
N LEU A 95 -13.18 -29.88 14.29
CA LEU A 95 -12.02 -28.98 14.20
C LEU A 95 -11.81 -28.52 12.75
N GLN A 96 -11.87 -29.43 11.79
CA GLN A 96 -11.74 -29.10 10.37
C GLN A 96 -12.77 -28.04 9.96
N MET A 97 -14.04 -28.25 10.30
CA MET A 97 -15.12 -27.31 9.97
C MET A 97 -14.98 -25.97 10.69
N ARG A 98 -14.60 -25.98 11.98
CA ARG A 98 -14.47 -24.75 12.78
C ARG A 98 -13.35 -23.86 12.26
N TYR A 99 -12.21 -24.46 11.92
CA TYR A 99 -10.93 -23.81 11.67
C TYR A 99 -10.53 -23.75 10.20
N GLY A 100 -11.40 -24.17 9.26
CA GLY A 100 -11.20 -23.93 7.82
C GLY A 100 -10.43 -25.02 7.07
N PHE A 101 -10.35 -26.24 7.62
CA PHE A 101 -9.70 -27.38 6.97
C PHE A 101 -10.69 -28.36 6.31
N ASN A 102 -11.96 -28.01 6.21
CA ASN A 102 -13.02 -28.90 5.70
C ASN A 102 -13.26 -28.79 4.19
N SER A 103 -12.35 -28.14 3.46
CA SER A 103 -12.39 -27.98 2.01
C SER A 103 -11.10 -28.52 1.37
N ASP A 104 -11.15 -28.78 0.06
CA ASP A 104 -9.97 -29.15 -0.72
C ASP A 104 -8.99 -27.97 -0.94
N ASP A 105 -9.36 -26.77 -0.47
CA ASP A 105 -8.53 -25.56 -0.51
C ASP A 105 -7.38 -25.66 0.49
N THR A 106 -7.67 -25.78 1.80
CA THR A 106 -6.61 -25.93 2.81
C THR A 106 -6.83 -27.22 3.61
N PRO A 107 -6.63 -28.40 3.00
CA PRO A 107 -6.89 -29.66 3.66
C PRO A 107 -5.88 -29.92 4.80
N PRO A 108 -6.26 -30.70 5.83
CA PRO A 108 -5.33 -31.07 6.89
C PRO A 108 -4.35 -32.12 6.34
N VAL A 109 -3.05 -31.90 6.55
CA VAL A 109 -1.98 -32.82 6.14
C VAL A 109 -1.06 -33.16 7.31
N LEU A 110 -0.37 -34.30 7.20
CA LEU A 110 0.59 -34.76 8.22
C LEU A 110 1.68 -33.70 8.43
N ASP A 111 2.09 -33.50 9.68
CA ASP A 111 3.16 -32.57 10.08
C ASP A 111 2.96 -31.10 9.67
N MET A 112 1.73 -30.71 9.30
CA MET A 112 1.46 -29.37 8.76
C MET A 112 1.78 -28.24 9.74
N HIS A 113 1.65 -28.47 11.05
CA HIS A 113 2.06 -27.52 12.08
C HIS A 113 3.56 -27.20 11.98
N ASP A 114 4.40 -28.23 11.95
CA ASP A 114 5.85 -28.08 11.97
C ASP A 114 6.36 -27.37 10.71
N VAL A 115 5.81 -27.74 9.55
CA VAL A 115 6.19 -27.14 8.27
C VAL A 115 5.68 -25.70 8.16
N ALA A 116 4.43 -25.43 8.55
CA ALA A 116 3.90 -24.06 8.56
C ALA A 116 4.65 -23.17 9.56
N ALA A 117 5.14 -23.73 10.66
CA ALA A 117 5.97 -23.02 11.64
C ALA A 117 7.36 -22.66 11.09
N TRP A 118 7.95 -23.47 10.20
CA TRP A 118 9.18 -23.10 9.49
C TRP A 118 8.98 -21.85 8.64
N ILE A 119 7.91 -21.80 7.86
CA ILE A 119 7.58 -20.64 7.01
C ILE A 119 7.31 -19.40 7.88
N ALA A 120 6.51 -19.54 8.94
CA ALA A 120 6.26 -18.47 9.90
C ALA A 120 7.55 -17.93 10.53
N GLY A 121 8.44 -18.84 10.92
CA GLY A 121 9.71 -18.48 11.53
C GLY A 121 10.70 -17.85 10.53
N GLY A 122 10.69 -18.25 9.26
CA GLY A 122 11.51 -17.64 8.22
C GLY A 122 11.22 -16.15 8.02
N SER A 123 9.93 -15.79 7.93
CA SER A 123 9.50 -14.38 7.81
C SER A 123 9.80 -13.59 9.09
N LEU A 124 9.58 -14.19 10.28
CA LEU A 124 9.90 -13.57 11.57
C LEU A 124 11.40 -13.30 11.71
N VAL A 125 12.26 -14.28 11.41
CA VAL A 125 13.72 -14.14 11.47
C VAL A 125 14.18 -13.08 10.47
N GLY A 126 13.66 -13.11 9.24
CA GLY A 126 13.99 -12.14 8.20
C GLY A 126 13.70 -10.70 8.62
N LEU A 127 12.48 -10.43 9.09
CA LEU A 127 12.11 -9.08 9.53
C LEU A 127 12.88 -8.66 10.80
N SER A 128 13.07 -9.58 11.73
CA SER A 128 13.85 -9.35 12.95
C SER A 128 15.30 -8.97 12.65
N ALA A 129 15.93 -9.61 11.66
CA ALA A 129 17.30 -9.31 11.25
C ALA A 129 17.41 -7.88 10.67
N ILE A 130 16.44 -7.47 9.86
CA ILE A 130 16.34 -6.12 9.29
C ILE A 130 16.15 -5.06 10.38
N MET A 131 15.44 -5.40 11.45
CA MET A 131 15.15 -4.51 12.57
C MET A 131 16.20 -4.55 13.69
N GLY A 132 17.17 -5.47 13.63
CA GLY A 132 18.18 -5.65 14.67
C GLY A 132 17.64 -6.27 15.95
N LEU A 133 16.59 -7.08 15.85
CA LEU A 133 16.01 -7.83 16.97
C LEU A 133 16.75 -9.16 17.19
N PRO A 134 16.81 -9.67 18.44
CA PRO A 134 17.58 -10.88 18.78
C PRO A 134 17.21 -12.12 17.95
N GLU A 135 15.93 -12.26 17.60
CA GLU A 135 15.41 -13.39 16.84
C GLU A 135 15.95 -13.44 15.41
N GLY A 136 16.45 -12.32 14.89
CA GLY A 136 17.04 -12.19 13.56
C GLY A 136 18.49 -12.68 13.45
N GLY A 137 19.07 -13.12 14.57
CA GLY A 137 20.46 -13.57 14.65
C GLY A 137 21.43 -12.48 15.12
N THR A 138 22.67 -12.91 15.38
CA THR A 138 23.76 -12.04 15.85
C THR A 138 24.73 -11.78 14.70
N PHE A 139 25.06 -10.50 14.47
CA PHE A 139 26.00 -10.05 13.45
C PHE A 139 27.23 -9.45 14.13
N ALA A 140 28.43 -9.58 13.54
CA ALA A 140 29.65 -9.10 14.19
C ALA A 140 29.71 -7.56 14.27
N SER A 141 29.01 -6.88 13.36
CA SER A 141 28.83 -5.42 13.38
C SER A 141 27.50 -5.00 12.74
N GLU A 142 27.12 -3.74 12.93
CA GLU A 142 25.93 -3.15 12.30
C GLU A 142 26.03 -3.14 10.76
N GLU A 143 27.23 -3.15 10.19
CA GLU A 143 27.45 -3.18 8.74
C GLU A 143 27.16 -4.57 8.13
N GLU A 144 27.29 -5.65 8.91
CA GLU A 144 27.03 -7.03 8.45
C GLU A 144 25.55 -7.44 8.53
N ARG A 145 24.78 -6.77 9.39
CA ARG A 145 23.35 -7.02 9.57
C ARG A 145 22.61 -6.76 8.25
N PRO A 146 21.68 -7.61 7.81
CA PRO A 146 20.93 -7.32 6.59
C PRO A 146 20.07 -6.07 6.74
N LEU A 147 19.96 -5.32 5.64
CA LEU A 147 18.89 -4.35 5.46
C LEU A 147 17.75 -4.94 4.62
N ARG A 148 18.07 -5.95 3.80
CA ARG A 148 17.11 -6.59 2.91
C ARG A 148 17.11 -8.09 3.10
N VAL A 149 15.94 -8.70 3.14
CA VAL A 149 15.80 -10.15 3.19
C VAL A 149 14.76 -10.58 2.18
N PHE A 150 15.04 -11.61 1.38
CA PHE A 150 14.06 -12.29 0.56
C PHE A 150 13.77 -13.68 1.12
N HIS A 151 12.50 -13.95 1.43
CA HIS A 151 12.01 -15.22 1.94
C HIS A 151 10.95 -15.80 0.98
N PRO A 152 11.35 -16.58 -0.04
CA PRO A 152 10.44 -17.02 -1.11
C PRO A 152 9.35 -17.98 -0.65
N SER A 153 9.56 -18.74 0.43
CA SER A 153 8.57 -19.68 0.98
C SER A 153 7.43 -18.97 1.73
N GLY A 154 7.67 -17.75 2.23
CA GLY A 154 6.71 -16.93 2.96
C GLY A 154 5.66 -16.24 2.07
N GLY A 155 4.82 -15.41 2.68
CA GLY A 155 3.76 -14.66 1.99
C GLY A 155 2.40 -15.36 2.00
N LEU A 156 2.16 -16.23 2.98
CA LEU A 156 0.89 -16.92 3.21
C LEU A 156 -0.13 -15.96 3.86
N HIS A 157 -0.68 -15.08 3.04
CA HIS A 157 -1.41 -13.89 3.48
C HIS A 157 -2.91 -14.10 3.84
N HIS A 158 -3.49 -15.27 3.54
CA HIS A 158 -4.93 -15.52 3.69
C HIS A 158 -5.34 -16.08 5.06
N ALA A 159 -4.41 -16.64 5.83
CA ALA A 159 -4.72 -17.20 7.13
C ALA A 159 -5.22 -16.10 8.09
N TRP A 160 -6.36 -16.34 8.74
CA TRP A 160 -6.91 -15.49 9.79
C TRP A 160 -6.41 -15.95 11.16
N SER A 161 -6.65 -15.15 12.19
CA SER A 161 -6.19 -15.49 13.56
C SER A 161 -6.82 -16.77 14.12
N ASP A 162 -7.99 -17.18 13.62
CA ASP A 162 -8.70 -18.37 14.09
C ASP A 162 -9.13 -19.30 12.95
N ARG A 163 -8.49 -19.24 11.77
CA ARG A 163 -8.90 -20.03 10.60
C ARG A 163 -7.84 -20.10 9.50
N ALA A 164 -7.65 -21.29 8.94
CA ALA A 164 -6.96 -21.52 7.67
C ALA A 164 -7.82 -21.10 6.48
N SER A 165 -7.20 -20.56 5.44
CA SER A 165 -7.90 -20.05 4.24
C SER A 165 -6.92 -19.87 3.10
N GLY A 166 -7.32 -20.12 1.86
CA GLY A 166 -6.55 -19.78 0.66
C GLY A 166 -5.14 -20.39 0.68
N PHE A 167 -5.05 -21.68 0.98
CA PHE A 167 -3.81 -22.46 1.11
C PHE A 167 -2.93 -22.09 2.32
N CYS A 168 -3.35 -21.14 3.15
CA CYS A 168 -2.56 -20.59 4.24
C CYS A 168 -2.98 -21.18 5.58
N ILE A 169 -2.06 -21.89 6.25
CA ILE A 169 -2.27 -22.43 7.61
C ILE A 169 -1.93 -21.36 8.65
N TYR A 170 -0.71 -20.83 8.63
CA TYR A 170 -0.32 -19.70 9.47
C TYR A 170 0.00 -18.48 8.62
N ASN A 171 -0.42 -17.32 9.09
CA ASN A 171 -0.07 -16.03 8.52
C ASN A 171 1.35 -15.65 8.95
N ASP A 172 2.35 -16.04 8.17
CA ASP A 172 3.78 -15.81 8.46
C ASP A 172 4.13 -14.33 8.49
N VAL A 173 3.57 -13.56 7.55
CA VAL A 173 3.73 -12.11 7.46
C VAL A 173 3.15 -11.44 8.71
N GLY A 174 1.94 -11.83 9.10
CA GLY A 174 1.27 -11.33 10.29
C GLY A 174 2.06 -11.61 11.56
N VAL A 175 2.61 -12.81 11.72
CA VAL A 175 3.49 -13.17 12.85
C VAL A 175 4.74 -12.28 12.88
N ALA A 176 5.41 -12.09 11.75
CA ALA A 176 6.61 -11.26 11.66
C ALA A 176 6.33 -9.79 12.02
N ILE A 177 5.26 -9.20 11.45
CA ILE A 177 4.86 -7.82 11.72
C ILE A 177 4.50 -7.67 13.21
N ALA A 178 3.66 -8.56 13.75
CA ALA A 178 3.23 -8.48 15.15
C ALA A 178 4.41 -8.57 16.13
N HIS A 179 5.45 -9.37 15.82
CA HIS A 179 6.68 -9.43 16.61
C HIS A 179 7.41 -8.08 16.66
N VAL A 180 7.60 -7.43 15.51
CA VAL A 180 8.22 -6.10 15.44
C VAL A 180 7.41 -5.06 16.20
N LEU A 181 6.08 -5.07 16.07
CA LEU A 181 5.19 -4.14 16.76
C LEU A 181 5.17 -4.35 18.28
N GLN A 182 5.42 -5.57 18.76
CA GLN A 182 5.55 -5.86 20.18
C GLN A 182 6.90 -5.40 20.73
N ALA A 183 7.96 -5.55 19.93
CA ALA A 183 9.33 -5.22 20.34
C ALA A 183 9.68 -3.74 20.16
N THR A 184 8.94 -2.99 19.34
CA THR A 184 9.30 -1.63 18.91
C THR A 184 8.07 -0.74 18.69
N GLU A 185 8.29 0.57 18.59
CA GLU A 185 7.29 1.55 18.15
C GLU A 185 7.27 1.74 16.62
N ALA A 186 7.88 0.82 15.86
CA ALA A 186 8.06 0.96 14.42
C ALA A 186 6.74 0.92 13.67
N LYS A 187 6.68 1.66 12.57
CA LYS A 187 5.60 1.55 11.58
C LYS A 187 5.99 0.61 10.45
N VAL A 188 5.11 -0.34 10.15
CA VAL A 188 5.34 -1.33 9.10
C VAL A 188 4.40 -1.07 7.93
N LEU A 189 4.96 -0.87 6.74
CA LEU A 189 4.19 -0.82 5.51
C LEU A 189 4.20 -2.20 4.86
N TYR A 190 3.03 -2.81 4.72
CA TYR A 190 2.83 -4.05 3.98
C TYR A 190 2.27 -3.73 2.59
N ILE A 191 2.96 -4.16 1.53
CA ILE A 191 2.49 -4.03 0.15
C ILE A 191 2.31 -5.42 -0.44
N ASP A 192 1.09 -5.74 -0.83
CA ASP A 192 0.68 -7.02 -1.39
C ASP A 192 0.50 -6.90 -2.90
N PHE A 193 1.32 -7.63 -3.64
CA PHE A 193 1.27 -7.70 -5.10
C PHE A 193 0.64 -8.99 -5.63
N ASP A 194 0.14 -9.87 -4.75
CA ASP A 194 -0.64 -11.04 -5.15
C ASP A 194 -1.90 -10.61 -5.91
N ALA A 195 -2.33 -11.44 -6.85
CA ALA A 195 -3.57 -11.20 -7.56
C ALA A 195 -4.80 -11.38 -6.64
N HIS A 196 -4.69 -12.09 -5.51
CA HIS A 196 -5.72 -12.21 -4.50
C HIS A 196 -5.56 -11.14 -3.42
N HIS A 197 -6.66 -10.66 -2.87
CA HIS A 197 -6.61 -9.72 -1.76
C HIS A 197 -5.99 -10.36 -0.52
N GLY A 198 -4.96 -9.73 0.07
CA GLY A 198 -4.30 -10.12 1.32
C GLY A 198 -5.15 -9.93 2.57
N ASP A 199 -6.32 -10.56 2.60
CA ASP A 199 -7.38 -10.38 3.58
C ASP A 199 -6.99 -10.77 5.01
N GLY A 200 -6.17 -11.81 5.19
CA GLY A 200 -5.66 -12.23 6.49
C GLY A 200 -4.77 -11.17 7.13
N VAL A 201 -3.80 -10.63 6.38
CA VAL A 201 -2.91 -9.56 6.87
C VAL A 201 -3.72 -8.28 7.13
N GLN A 202 -4.61 -7.89 6.22
CA GLN A 202 -5.51 -6.73 6.43
C GLN A 202 -6.31 -6.89 7.72
N LYS A 203 -6.90 -8.06 7.94
CA LYS A 203 -7.76 -8.31 9.11
C LYS A 203 -7.00 -8.28 10.42
N LEU A 204 -5.76 -8.78 10.46
CA LEU A 204 -4.91 -8.78 11.65
C LEU A 204 -4.60 -7.37 12.16
N PHE A 205 -4.47 -6.40 11.25
CA PHE A 205 -4.06 -5.03 11.58
C PHE A 205 -5.10 -3.95 11.25
N TYR A 206 -6.36 -4.34 11.05
CA TYR A 206 -7.43 -3.47 10.55
C TYR A 206 -7.73 -2.24 11.45
N ASP A 207 -7.30 -2.29 12.71
CA ASP A 207 -7.42 -1.22 13.69
C ASP A 207 -6.07 -0.73 14.26
N ASP A 208 -4.91 -1.18 13.77
CA ASP A 208 -3.59 -0.72 14.24
C ASP A 208 -3.00 0.36 13.32
N PRO A 209 -2.89 1.64 13.76
CA PRO A 209 -2.34 2.74 12.95
C PRO A 209 -0.82 2.66 12.70
N ARG A 210 -0.14 1.67 13.29
CA ARG A 210 1.28 1.38 13.05
C ARG A 210 1.50 0.46 11.86
N VAL A 211 0.45 -0.13 11.29
CA VAL A 211 0.54 -0.93 10.05
C VAL A 211 -0.32 -0.32 8.98
N MET A 212 0.24 -0.15 7.78
CA MET A 212 -0.54 0.14 6.58
C MET A 212 -0.47 -1.07 5.67
N THR A 213 -1.63 -1.62 5.29
CA THR A 213 -1.74 -2.68 4.29
C THR A 213 -2.19 -2.08 2.97
N ILE A 214 -1.41 -2.28 1.91
CA ILE A 214 -1.78 -1.88 0.54
C ILE A 214 -1.87 -3.16 -0.28
N SER A 215 -3.00 -3.43 -0.92
CA SER A 215 -3.16 -4.61 -1.78
C SER A 215 -3.63 -4.21 -3.17
N LEU A 216 -2.88 -4.62 -4.19
CA LEU A 216 -3.21 -4.46 -5.60
C LEU A 216 -3.61 -5.82 -6.16
N HIS A 217 -4.91 -6.11 -6.16
CA HIS A 217 -5.46 -7.43 -6.44
C HIS A 217 -6.54 -7.35 -7.52
N GLU A 218 -6.85 -8.48 -8.17
CA GLU A 218 -8.05 -8.59 -8.99
C GLU A 218 -9.29 -8.46 -8.10
N THR A 219 -10.31 -7.74 -8.59
CA THR A 219 -11.53 -7.47 -7.82
C THR A 219 -12.20 -8.75 -7.27
N GLY A 220 -12.48 -8.74 -5.97
CA GLY A 220 -13.20 -9.82 -5.28
C GLY A 220 -14.64 -10.07 -5.76
N ARG A 221 -15.17 -9.26 -6.69
CA ARG A 221 -16.48 -9.52 -7.33
C ARG A 221 -16.52 -10.88 -8.04
N TYR A 222 -15.37 -11.34 -8.53
CA TYR A 222 -15.24 -12.56 -9.30
C TYR A 222 -14.19 -13.52 -8.74
N LEU A 223 -13.18 -13.01 -8.03
CA LEU A 223 -12.07 -13.79 -7.50
C LEU A 223 -12.17 -13.98 -5.98
N PHE A 224 -11.65 -15.11 -5.49
CA PHE A 224 -11.37 -15.29 -4.07
C PHE A 224 -10.47 -14.14 -3.56
N PRO A 225 -10.61 -13.67 -2.29
CA PRO A 225 -11.50 -14.13 -1.22
C PRO A 225 -12.88 -13.44 -1.18
N GLY A 226 -13.21 -12.60 -2.16
CA GLY A 226 -14.48 -11.84 -2.14
C GLY A 226 -14.47 -10.59 -1.25
N THR A 227 -13.33 -10.22 -0.69
CA THR A 227 -13.08 -8.98 0.06
C THR A 227 -12.11 -8.08 -0.71
N GLY A 228 -11.73 -6.93 -0.15
CA GLY A 228 -10.81 -5.99 -0.79
C GLY A 228 -11.53 -4.88 -1.56
N ASP A 229 -12.74 -4.51 -1.14
CA ASP A 229 -13.40 -3.34 -1.71
C ASP A 229 -12.67 -2.04 -1.30
N VAL A 230 -12.70 -1.03 -2.18
CA VAL A 230 -12.10 0.30 -1.95
C VAL A 230 -12.61 0.97 -0.66
N LEU A 231 -13.80 0.61 -0.18
CA LEU A 231 -14.40 1.18 1.03
C LEU A 231 -13.93 0.49 2.32
N GLU A 232 -13.26 -0.67 2.23
CA GLU A 232 -12.69 -1.40 3.37
C GLU A 232 -11.40 -0.72 3.87
N THR A 233 -11.55 0.48 4.44
CA THR A 233 -10.43 1.38 4.75
C THR A 233 -9.89 1.27 6.18
N GLY A 234 -10.20 0.21 6.91
CA GLY A 234 -9.86 0.06 8.33
C GLY A 234 -10.94 0.66 9.24
N ARG A 235 -10.75 0.47 10.56
CA ARG A 235 -11.71 0.92 11.58
C ARG A 235 -11.03 1.66 12.73
N SER A 236 -11.80 2.49 13.43
CA SER A 236 -11.32 3.23 14.61
C SER A 236 -10.04 4.01 14.28
N VAL A 237 -8.99 3.88 15.09
CA VAL A 237 -7.69 4.54 14.85
C VAL A 237 -6.92 3.97 13.66
N GLY A 238 -7.22 2.75 13.20
CA GLY A 238 -6.65 2.12 12.01
C GLY A 238 -7.30 2.55 10.69
N ARG A 239 -8.29 3.46 10.71
CA ARG A 239 -8.92 3.95 9.49
C ARG A 239 -7.96 4.78 8.64
N GLY A 240 -7.99 4.55 7.33
CA GLY A 240 -7.04 5.11 6.36
C GLY A 240 -5.76 4.30 6.19
N TYR A 241 -5.58 3.21 6.97
CA TYR A 241 -4.39 2.37 6.91
C TYR A 241 -4.62 0.99 6.27
N ALA A 242 -5.86 0.66 5.88
CA ALA A 242 -6.12 -0.43 4.93
C ALA A 242 -6.45 0.17 3.55
N VAL A 243 -5.68 -0.18 2.53
CA VAL A 243 -5.75 0.40 1.19
C VAL A 243 -5.93 -0.71 0.17
N ASN A 244 -7.12 -0.80 -0.38
CA ASN A 244 -7.47 -1.80 -1.38
C ASN A 244 -7.60 -1.20 -2.76
N VAL A 245 -6.97 -1.85 -3.73
CA VAL A 245 -6.96 -1.45 -5.13
C VAL A 245 -7.50 -2.62 -5.97
N PRO A 246 -8.83 -2.83 -6.00
CA PRO A 246 -9.45 -3.88 -6.81
C PRO A 246 -9.34 -3.52 -8.30
N LEU A 247 -8.50 -4.26 -9.00
CA LEU A 247 -8.24 -4.13 -10.43
C LEU A 247 -9.21 -4.99 -11.23
N GLU A 248 -9.55 -4.52 -12.43
CA GLU A 248 -10.35 -5.30 -13.36
C GLU A 248 -9.58 -6.54 -13.85
N PRO A 249 -10.27 -7.66 -14.11
CA PRO A 249 -9.70 -8.82 -14.80
C PRO A 249 -9.02 -8.40 -16.12
N PHE A 250 -7.96 -9.11 -16.50
CA PHE A 250 -7.17 -8.85 -17.71
C PHE A 250 -6.42 -7.51 -17.72
N THR A 251 -6.19 -6.91 -16.54
CA THR A 251 -5.31 -5.75 -16.41
C THR A 251 -3.89 -6.09 -16.90
N GLU A 252 -3.40 -5.28 -17.83
CA GLU A 252 -2.05 -5.40 -18.41
C GLU A 252 -1.05 -4.50 -17.68
N ASP A 253 0.24 -4.77 -17.91
CA ASP A 253 1.38 -4.04 -17.35
C ASP A 253 1.24 -2.51 -17.31
N ASP A 254 0.87 -1.85 -18.41
CA ASP A 254 0.83 -0.37 -18.45
C ASP A 254 -0.21 0.18 -17.48
N SER A 255 -1.38 -0.44 -17.42
CA SER A 255 -2.46 -0.05 -16.51
C SER A 255 -2.07 -0.33 -15.07
N TYR A 256 -1.44 -1.47 -14.79
CA TYR A 256 -0.99 -1.83 -13.45
C TYR A 256 0.09 -0.87 -12.94
N ILE A 257 1.10 -0.60 -13.78
CA ILE A 257 2.20 0.31 -13.47
C ILE A 257 1.68 1.74 -13.28
N GLU A 258 0.72 2.20 -14.10
CA GLU A 258 0.07 3.50 -13.93
C GLU A 258 -0.56 3.62 -12.54
N VAL A 259 -1.40 2.66 -12.15
CA VAL A 259 -2.07 2.64 -10.83
C VAL A 259 -1.06 2.60 -9.69
N MET A 260 -0.08 1.69 -9.77
CA MET A 260 0.97 1.53 -8.77
C MET A 260 1.76 2.84 -8.55
N ASN A 261 2.22 3.49 -9.63
CA ASN A 261 2.99 4.72 -9.55
C ASN A 261 2.21 5.88 -8.93
N VAL A 262 0.92 5.96 -9.28
CA VAL A 262 0.03 7.03 -8.83
C VAL A 262 -0.36 6.86 -7.36
N LEU A 263 -0.32 5.65 -6.80
CA LEU A 263 -0.73 5.39 -5.42
C LEU A 263 0.43 5.27 -4.42
N LEU A 264 1.49 4.52 -4.74
CA LEU A 264 2.41 4.07 -3.70
C LEU A 264 3.26 5.19 -3.09
N HIS A 265 3.86 6.07 -3.91
CA HIS A 265 4.65 7.20 -3.40
C HIS A 265 3.89 8.12 -2.42
N PRO A 266 2.69 8.62 -2.75
CA PRO A 266 1.94 9.45 -1.81
C PRO A 266 1.50 8.68 -0.56
N LEU A 267 1.10 7.41 -0.68
CA LEU A 267 0.75 6.58 0.47
C LEU A 267 1.94 6.40 1.43
N VAL A 268 3.11 5.99 0.93
CA VAL A 268 4.33 5.82 1.72
C VAL A 268 4.77 7.15 2.35
N THR A 269 4.60 8.26 1.63
CA THR A 269 4.91 9.61 2.14
C THR A 269 4.02 9.97 3.32
N SER A 270 2.70 9.74 3.20
CA SER A 270 1.73 10.03 4.28
C SER A 270 1.87 9.08 5.48
N PHE A 271 2.17 7.81 5.23
CA PHE A 271 2.28 6.81 6.27
C PHE A 271 3.58 6.93 7.07
N ALA A 272 4.67 7.28 6.40
CA ALA A 272 6.02 7.31 6.95
C ALA A 272 6.43 6.01 7.67
N PRO A 273 6.61 4.89 6.93
CA PRO A 273 7.05 3.64 7.51
C PRO A 273 8.52 3.67 7.95
N ASP A 274 8.84 2.82 8.91
CA ASP A 274 10.21 2.51 9.31
C ASP A 274 10.77 1.31 8.55
N VAL A 275 9.91 0.38 8.10
CA VAL A 275 10.27 -0.80 7.32
C VAL A 275 9.16 -1.15 6.34
N ILE A 276 9.52 -1.69 5.18
CA ILE A 276 8.58 -2.21 4.18
C ILE A 276 8.64 -3.73 4.16
N VAL A 277 7.46 -4.36 4.18
CA VAL A 277 7.28 -5.78 3.87
C VAL A 277 6.51 -5.86 2.56
N THR A 278 7.03 -6.57 1.57
CA THR A 278 6.32 -6.79 0.30
C THR A 278 6.08 -8.26 0.04
N GLN A 279 4.85 -8.59 -0.34
CA GLN A 279 4.48 -9.90 -0.83
C GLN A 279 4.57 -9.86 -2.36
N HIS A 280 5.24 -10.86 -2.94
CA HIS A 280 5.50 -10.98 -4.37
C HIS A 280 4.82 -12.21 -4.96
N GLY A 281 3.51 -12.35 -4.69
CA GLY A 281 2.65 -13.26 -5.41
C GLY A 281 2.78 -12.98 -6.90
N CYS A 282 3.14 -14.01 -7.68
CA CYS A 282 3.35 -13.87 -9.12
C CYS A 282 2.21 -14.47 -9.93
N ASP A 283 1.09 -14.77 -9.27
CA ASP A 283 -0.15 -15.20 -9.89
C ASP A 283 -0.87 -14.05 -10.63
N THR A 284 -0.34 -12.83 -10.59
CA THR A 284 -0.72 -11.72 -11.48
C THR A 284 -0.31 -11.93 -12.94
N HIS A 285 0.56 -12.90 -13.22
CA HIS A 285 1.09 -13.15 -14.56
C HIS A 285 0.02 -13.76 -15.49
N ALA A 286 0.01 -13.35 -16.76
CA ALA A 286 -0.94 -13.84 -17.77
C ALA A 286 -0.90 -15.35 -18.10
N TRP A 287 0.03 -16.11 -17.50
CA TRP A 287 0.15 -17.56 -17.65
C TRP A 287 -0.25 -18.29 -16.37
N ASP A 288 -0.55 -17.57 -15.30
CA ASP A 288 -1.02 -18.18 -14.08
C ASP A 288 -2.41 -18.81 -14.31
N PRO A 289 -2.66 -20.04 -13.85
CA PRO A 289 -3.92 -20.72 -14.08
C PRO A 289 -5.06 -20.28 -13.14
N LEU A 290 -4.79 -19.56 -12.05
CA LEU A 290 -5.80 -19.30 -11.01
C LEU A 290 -6.40 -17.88 -11.06
N THR A 291 -5.81 -16.95 -11.79
CA THR A 291 -6.30 -15.57 -11.88
C THR A 291 -6.47 -15.11 -13.33
N HIS A 292 -6.99 -13.90 -13.53
CA HIS A 292 -7.23 -13.34 -14.86
C HIS A 292 -6.38 -12.10 -15.16
N LEU A 293 -5.56 -11.63 -14.22
CA LEU A 293 -4.63 -10.53 -14.50
C LEU A 293 -3.66 -10.94 -15.62
N ALA A 294 -3.26 -9.96 -16.43
CA ALA A 294 -2.54 -10.18 -17.66
C ALA A 294 -1.15 -9.52 -17.64
N LEU A 295 -0.46 -9.56 -16.50
CA LEU A 295 0.90 -9.03 -16.40
C LEU A 295 1.91 -9.93 -17.11
N THR A 296 3.00 -9.31 -17.56
CA THR A 296 4.21 -10.00 -18.00
C THR A 296 5.31 -9.84 -16.95
N MET A 297 6.46 -10.48 -17.17
CA MET A 297 7.68 -10.26 -16.39
C MET A 297 8.10 -8.78 -16.33
N ARG A 298 7.66 -7.93 -17.28
CA ARG A 298 7.87 -6.48 -17.20
C ARG A 298 7.09 -5.86 -16.04
N GLY A 299 5.81 -6.20 -15.88
CA GLY A 299 4.97 -5.75 -14.76
C GLY A 299 5.51 -6.24 -13.43
N ILE A 300 5.87 -7.53 -13.35
CA ILE A 300 6.44 -8.13 -12.13
C ILE A 300 7.77 -7.46 -11.74
N ARG A 301 8.67 -7.23 -12.71
CA ARG A 301 9.92 -6.48 -12.45
C ARG A 301 9.63 -5.05 -11.97
N ALA A 302 8.59 -4.41 -12.48
CA ALA A 302 8.21 -3.07 -12.03
C ALA A 302 7.76 -3.05 -10.57
N GLN A 303 7.05 -4.09 -10.09
CA GLN A 303 6.70 -4.26 -8.67
C GLN A 303 7.96 -4.33 -7.79
N ALA A 304 8.91 -5.20 -8.13
CA ALA A 304 10.17 -5.35 -7.39
C ALA A 304 11.01 -4.06 -7.38
N LYS A 305 11.11 -3.39 -8.53
CA LYS A 305 11.82 -2.10 -8.65
C LYS A 305 11.16 -1.01 -7.79
N MET A 306 9.83 -0.95 -7.79
CA MET A 306 9.08 -0.01 -6.95
C MET A 306 9.30 -0.30 -5.46
N ALA A 307 9.22 -1.56 -5.03
CA ALA A 307 9.49 -1.97 -3.65
C ALA A 307 10.89 -1.52 -3.19
N ARG A 308 11.93 -1.79 -3.99
CA ARG A 308 13.29 -1.31 -3.70
C ARG A 308 13.37 0.21 -3.61
N GLN A 309 12.80 0.92 -4.59
CA GLN A 309 12.83 2.38 -4.61
C GLN A 309 12.19 2.98 -3.35
N LEU A 310 11.04 2.43 -2.92
CA LEU A 310 10.35 2.88 -1.72
C LEU A 310 11.17 2.59 -0.46
N ALA A 311 11.73 1.38 -0.34
CA ALA A 311 12.55 1.01 0.82
C ALA A 311 13.80 1.88 0.94
N ASP A 312 14.49 2.12 -0.17
CA ASP A 312 15.71 2.94 -0.22
C ASP A 312 15.41 4.41 0.10
N THR A 313 14.32 4.93 -0.45
CA THR A 313 13.93 6.35 -0.29
C THR A 313 13.38 6.64 1.11
N TYR A 314 12.56 5.75 1.67
CA TYR A 314 11.77 6.07 2.86
C TYR A 314 12.17 5.28 4.12
N CYS A 315 12.86 4.15 3.99
CA CYS A 315 13.18 3.25 5.11
C CYS A 315 14.69 2.98 5.27
N GLY A 316 15.55 3.71 4.56
CA GLY A 316 17.00 3.48 4.59
C GLY A 316 17.40 2.08 4.10
N GLY A 317 16.62 1.52 3.16
CA GLY A 317 16.82 0.19 2.59
C GLY A 317 16.23 -0.96 3.39
N ARG A 318 15.55 -0.72 4.52
CA ARG A 318 14.91 -1.78 5.33
C ARG A 318 13.72 -2.40 4.59
N TRP A 319 13.88 -3.64 4.13
CA TRP A 319 12.91 -4.32 3.27
C TRP A 319 12.90 -5.85 3.44
N LEU A 320 11.77 -6.41 3.86
CA LEU A 320 11.50 -7.84 3.74
C LEU A 320 10.65 -8.10 2.49
N ALA A 321 11.15 -8.88 1.54
CA ALA A 321 10.35 -9.45 0.47
C ALA A 321 9.97 -10.88 0.85
N VAL A 322 8.72 -11.26 0.65
CA VAL A 322 8.24 -12.64 0.75
C VAL A 322 7.68 -13.10 -0.60
N GLY A 323 7.52 -14.41 -0.77
CA GLY A 323 6.89 -15.00 -1.95
C GLY A 323 5.38 -14.77 -1.97
N GLY A 324 4.61 -15.86 -1.93
CA GLY A 324 3.14 -15.83 -1.96
C GLY A 324 2.51 -16.74 -3.01
N GLY A 325 1.41 -16.30 -3.63
CA GLY A 325 0.72 -16.99 -4.73
C GLY A 325 1.57 -17.12 -5.99
N GLY A 326 1.24 -18.10 -6.83
CA GLY A 326 1.98 -18.38 -8.07
C GLY A 326 1.95 -19.85 -8.41
N TYR A 327 1.21 -20.18 -9.47
CA TYR A 327 0.77 -21.54 -9.78
C TYR A 327 1.18 -21.99 -11.19
N ALA A 328 1.73 -21.08 -12.00
CA ALA A 328 2.56 -21.42 -13.15
C ALA A 328 3.98 -21.84 -12.70
N LEU A 329 4.03 -22.98 -12.01
CA LEU A 329 5.15 -23.49 -11.18
C LEU A 329 6.54 -23.38 -11.83
N TYR A 330 6.64 -23.70 -13.13
CA TYR A 330 7.91 -23.77 -13.84
C TYR A 330 8.15 -22.57 -14.76
N ARG A 331 7.09 -22.04 -15.35
CA ARG A 331 7.20 -21.01 -16.41
C ARG A 331 7.25 -19.59 -15.85
N VAL A 332 6.69 -19.34 -14.67
CA VAL A 332 6.56 -17.99 -14.12
C VAL A 332 7.32 -17.86 -12.81
N VAL A 333 6.95 -18.65 -11.80
CA VAL A 333 7.41 -18.48 -10.41
C VAL A 333 8.94 -18.33 -10.29
N PRO A 334 9.77 -19.20 -10.90
CA PRO A 334 11.22 -19.09 -10.76
C PRO A 334 11.78 -17.79 -11.38
N ARG A 335 11.26 -17.39 -12.55
CA ARG A 335 11.69 -16.17 -13.24
C ARG A 335 11.26 -14.92 -12.47
N ALA A 336 10.02 -14.89 -12.00
CA ALA A 336 9.45 -13.78 -11.24
C ALA A 336 10.25 -13.52 -9.95
N TRP A 337 10.48 -14.56 -9.16
CA TRP A 337 11.20 -14.43 -7.90
C TRP A 337 12.72 -14.24 -8.07
N ALA A 338 13.31 -14.75 -9.16
CA ALA A 338 14.68 -14.39 -9.51
C ALA A 338 14.82 -12.90 -9.86
N LEU A 339 13.81 -12.27 -10.47
CA LEU A 339 13.79 -10.83 -10.69
C LEU A 339 13.69 -10.05 -9.37
N VAL A 340 12.93 -10.52 -8.38
CA VAL A 340 12.89 -9.92 -7.03
C VAL A 340 14.29 -9.93 -6.40
N TRP A 341 14.97 -11.08 -6.43
CA TRP A 341 16.33 -11.20 -5.90
C TRP A 341 17.34 -10.32 -6.65
N ALA A 342 17.28 -10.30 -7.98
CA ALA A 342 18.17 -9.48 -8.80
C ALA A 342 17.96 -7.99 -8.54
N GLU A 343 16.71 -7.52 -8.50
CA GLU A 343 16.38 -6.14 -8.14
C GLU A 343 16.81 -5.83 -6.71
N MET A 344 16.64 -6.73 -5.74
CA MET A 344 17.08 -6.52 -4.35
C MET A 344 18.60 -6.38 -4.22
N THR A 345 19.37 -7.18 -4.97
CA THR A 345 20.84 -7.19 -4.93
C THR A 345 21.48 -6.21 -5.92
N GLY A 346 20.72 -5.62 -6.83
CA GLY A 346 21.26 -4.78 -7.91
C GLY A 346 22.01 -5.55 -8.99
N GLN A 347 21.77 -6.86 -9.08
CA GLN A 347 22.33 -7.74 -10.11
C GLN A 347 21.51 -7.63 -11.39
N GLN A 348 22.17 -7.85 -12.54
CA GLN A 348 21.50 -7.98 -13.82
C GLN A 348 21.19 -9.45 -14.06
N VAL A 349 19.96 -9.77 -14.45
CA VAL A 349 19.61 -11.12 -14.93
C VAL A 349 20.14 -11.32 -16.35
N PRO A 350 20.57 -12.54 -16.73
CA PRO A 350 20.95 -12.82 -18.11
C PRO A 350 19.72 -12.75 -19.03
N GLU A 351 19.93 -12.43 -20.31
CA GLU A 351 18.83 -12.36 -21.27
C GLU A 351 18.21 -13.75 -21.52
N GLN A 352 19.05 -14.75 -21.72
CA GLN A 352 18.67 -16.16 -21.89
C GLN A 352 18.71 -16.87 -20.55
N LEU A 353 17.77 -17.80 -20.35
CA LEU A 353 17.81 -18.74 -19.24
C LEU A 353 18.99 -19.72 -19.43
N PRO A 354 19.64 -20.18 -18.35
CA PRO A 354 20.66 -21.22 -18.44
C PRO A 354 20.13 -22.47 -19.14
N SER A 355 20.84 -22.98 -20.15
CA SER A 355 20.37 -24.11 -20.95
C SER A 355 20.13 -25.37 -20.11
N GLU A 356 20.99 -25.62 -19.12
CA GLU A 356 20.86 -26.75 -18.19
C GLU A 356 19.59 -26.66 -17.32
N TRP A 357 19.20 -25.44 -16.94
CA TRP A 357 17.97 -25.20 -16.18
C TRP A 357 16.76 -25.42 -17.08
N VAL A 358 16.79 -24.87 -18.30
CA VAL A 358 15.71 -25.01 -19.29
C VAL A 358 15.46 -26.48 -19.62
N GLU A 359 16.51 -27.28 -19.87
CA GLU A 359 16.38 -28.69 -20.18
C GLU A 359 15.69 -29.47 -19.05
N ARG A 360 16.16 -29.29 -17.82
CA ARG A 360 15.65 -29.98 -16.62
C ARG A 360 14.18 -29.66 -16.33
N TRP A 361 13.83 -28.38 -16.32
CA TRP A 361 12.49 -27.95 -15.90
C TRP A 361 11.46 -27.99 -17.02
N ARG A 362 11.89 -27.96 -18.29
CA ARG A 362 11.00 -28.23 -19.43
C ARG A 362 10.45 -29.64 -19.41
N GLU A 363 11.27 -30.64 -19.11
CA GLU A 363 10.82 -32.04 -19.02
C GLU A 363 9.76 -32.20 -17.91
N ARG A 364 10.03 -31.65 -16.73
CA ARG A 364 9.07 -31.64 -15.60
C ARG A 364 7.77 -30.93 -15.93
N TRP A 365 7.86 -29.78 -16.61
CA TRP A 365 6.68 -29.04 -17.08
C TRP A 365 5.88 -29.85 -18.10
N GLN A 366 6.53 -30.47 -19.09
CA GLN A 366 5.86 -31.31 -20.08
C GLN A 366 5.15 -32.50 -19.44
N GLU A 367 5.76 -33.13 -18.45
CA GLU A 367 5.14 -34.24 -17.73
C GLU A 367 3.90 -33.78 -16.95
N ARG A 368 4.00 -32.65 -16.25
CA ARG A 368 2.86 -32.05 -15.56
C ARG A 368 1.73 -31.70 -16.52
N MET A 369 2.05 -31.14 -17.69
CA MET A 369 1.04 -30.82 -18.71
C MET A 369 0.34 -32.06 -19.25
N LYS A 370 1.02 -33.20 -19.41
CA LYS A 370 0.35 -34.46 -19.79
C LYS A 370 -0.65 -34.89 -18.72
N GLN A 371 -0.27 -34.84 -17.45
CA GLN A 371 -1.14 -35.17 -16.33
C GLN A 371 -2.36 -34.24 -16.28
N ASP A 372 -2.16 -32.94 -16.46
CA ASP A 372 -3.25 -31.95 -16.47
C ASP A 372 -4.17 -32.14 -17.70
N VAL A 373 -3.64 -32.49 -18.89
CA VAL A 373 -4.46 -32.79 -20.09
C VAL A 373 -5.25 -34.09 -19.92
N GLU A 374 -4.66 -35.14 -19.34
CA GLU A 374 -5.38 -36.38 -19.01
C GLU A 374 -6.54 -36.13 -18.03
N LEU A 375 -6.38 -35.16 -17.12
CA LEU A 375 -7.46 -34.68 -16.24
C LEU A 375 -8.48 -33.78 -16.96
N LEU A 376 -8.04 -32.92 -17.89
CA LEU A 376 -8.87 -31.92 -18.59
C LEU A 376 -9.61 -32.45 -19.83
N GLU A 377 -9.19 -33.57 -20.43
CA GLU A 377 -9.97 -34.28 -21.47
C GLU A 377 -11.35 -34.71 -20.96
N VAL A 378 -11.55 -34.75 -19.64
CA VAL A 378 -12.85 -34.93 -18.96
C VAL A 378 -13.64 -33.62 -18.82
N MET A 379 -13.00 -32.43 -18.81
CA MET A 379 -13.64 -31.15 -18.42
C MET A 379 -13.61 -30.00 -19.45
N ARG A 380 -13.14 -30.20 -20.70
CA ARG A 380 -13.26 -29.26 -21.84
C ARG A 380 -12.95 -27.77 -21.52
N SER A 381 -11.69 -27.47 -21.20
CA SER A 381 -11.17 -26.10 -21.30
C SER A 381 -9.68 -26.12 -21.64
N THR A 382 -9.30 -25.47 -22.73
CA THR A 382 -7.89 -25.32 -23.16
C THR A 382 -7.59 -23.84 -23.40
N LYS A 383 -6.97 -23.18 -22.44
CA LYS A 383 -6.21 -21.94 -22.67
C LYS A 383 -4.76 -22.20 -22.27
N GLY A 384 -3.84 -22.06 -23.21
CA GLY A 384 -2.41 -22.08 -22.91
C GLY A 384 -1.54 -22.23 -24.16
N THR A 385 -0.65 -21.25 -24.38
CA THR A 385 0.42 -21.31 -25.38
C THR A 385 1.40 -22.44 -25.05
N SER A 386 1.85 -23.16 -26.08
CA SER A 386 2.54 -24.46 -26.00
C SER A 386 4.06 -24.42 -25.71
N THR A 387 4.61 -23.28 -25.28
CA THR A 387 6.07 -23.06 -25.29
C THR A 387 6.65 -22.80 -23.90
N PHE A 388 7.64 -23.61 -23.50
CA PHE A 388 8.44 -23.35 -22.30
C PHE A 388 9.41 -22.17 -22.58
N PRO A 389 9.55 -21.19 -21.66
CA PRO A 389 10.35 -20.00 -21.91
C PRO A 389 11.84 -20.33 -22.07
N SER A 390 12.54 -19.54 -22.88
CA SER A 390 14.01 -19.59 -23.02
C SER A 390 14.69 -18.32 -22.52
N THR A 391 13.93 -17.27 -22.19
CA THR A 391 14.41 -15.96 -21.77
C THR A 391 13.89 -15.61 -20.38
N PHE A 392 14.64 -14.78 -19.64
CA PHE A 392 14.21 -14.28 -18.34
C PHE A 392 12.97 -13.41 -18.46
N LEU A 393 13.00 -12.45 -19.39
CA LEU A 393 11.86 -11.61 -19.71
C LEU A 393 11.00 -12.27 -20.80
N ASP A 394 9.72 -11.96 -20.75
CA ASP A 394 8.78 -12.38 -21.78
C ASP A 394 9.01 -11.63 -23.09
N LYS A 395 8.70 -12.29 -24.20
CA LYS A 395 8.70 -11.65 -25.52
C LYS A 395 7.35 -11.00 -25.76
N GLU A 396 7.34 -9.75 -26.20
CA GLU A 396 6.09 -8.99 -26.44
C GLU A 396 5.14 -9.71 -27.42
N GLU A 397 5.69 -10.45 -28.39
CA GLU A 397 4.92 -11.23 -29.36
C GLU A 397 4.06 -12.35 -28.76
N ASP A 398 4.43 -12.86 -27.57
CA ASP A 398 3.67 -13.92 -26.88
C ASP A 398 2.45 -13.37 -26.11
N PHE A 399 2.35 -12.04 -25.95
CA PHE A 399 1.34 -11.35 -25.14
C PHE A 399 0.66 -10.24 -25.95
N PRO A 400 -0.20 -10.60 -26.91
CA PRO A 400 -0.92 -9.61 -27.71
C PRO A 400 -1.87 -8.76 -26.83
N PRO A 401 -2.15 -7.50 -27.21
CA PRO A 401 -2.99 -6.61 -26.42
C PRO A 401 -4.39 -7.18 -26.14
N GLN A 402 -4.83 -7.08 -24.89
CA GLN A 402 -6.12 -7.59 -24.44
C GLN A 402 -7.30 -6.85 -25.08
N PRO A 403 -8.38 -7.55 -25.45
CA PRO A 403 -9.62 -6.91 -25.84
C PRO A 403 -10.12 -5.96 -24.75
N ARG A 404 -10.72 -4.83 -25.12
CA ARG A 404 -11.25 -3.82 -24.18
C ARG A 404 -10.19 -3.19 -23.24
N ARG A 405 -8.88 -3.33 -23.51
CA ARG A 405 -7.81 -2.74 -22.68
C ARG A 405 -8.05 -1.29 -22.26
N TRP A 406 -8.57 -0.45 -23.16
CA TRP A 406 -8.88 0.96 -22.85
C TRP A 406 -9.96 1.10 -21.75
N SER A 407 -11.01 0.28 -21.80
CA SER A 407 -12.09 0.27 -20.80
C SER A 407 -11.59 -0.24 -19.45
N ILE A 408 -10.75 -1.28 -19.47
CA ILE A 408 -10.10 -1.84 -18.27
C ILE A 408 -9.22 -0.77 -17.63
N SER A 409 -8.31 -0.17 -18.39
CA SER A 409 -7.42 0.89 -17.88
C SER A 409 -8.19 2.10 -17.36
N ASN A 410 -9.27 2.50 -18.03
CA ASN A 410 -10.10 3.60 -17.54
C ASN A 410 -10.78 3.28 -16.20
N THR A 411 -11.27 2.04 -16.03
CA THR A 411 -11.89 1.60 -14.77
C THR A 411 -10.85 1.55 -13.65
N ASN A 412 -9.67 0.99 -13.92
CA ASN A 412 -8.56 0.97 -12.97
C ASN A 412 -8.10 2.38 -12.56
N ARG A 413 -8.07 3.35 -13.48
CA ARG A 413 -7.80 4.76 -13.14
C ARG A 413 -8.88 5.35 -12.23
N GLN A 414 -10.14 5.02 -12.46
CA GLN A 414 -11.24 5.45 -11.60
C GLN A 414 -11.13 4.84 -10.20
N THR A 415 -10.79 3.55 -10.11
CA THR A 415 -10.46 2.90 -8.84
C THR A 415 -9.31 3.62 -8.14
N ALA A 416 -8.20 3.86 -8.83
CA ALA A 416 -7.05 4.55 -8.25
C ALA A 416 -7.40 5.98 -7.80
N ALA A 417 -8.16 6.74 -8.58
CA ALA A 417 -8.62 8.08 -8.22
C ALA A 417 -9.51 8.04 -6.96
N LEU A 418 -10.41 7.07 -6.85
CA LEU A 418 -11.23 6.89 -5.66
C LEU A 418 -10.38 6.52 -4.45
N VAL A 419 -9.43 5.58 -4.57
CA VAL A 419 -8.50 5.23 -3.50
C VAL A 419 -7.71 6.47 -3.05
N ARG A 420 -7.17 7.26 -3.98
CA ARG A 420 -6.48 8.52 -3.67
C ARG A 420 -7.36 9.47 -2.87
N HIS A 421 -8.61 9.62 -3.30
CA HIS A 421 -9.57 10.51 -2.65
C HIS A 421 -9.88 10.05 -1.22
N LEU A 422 -10.01 8.74 -1.00
CA LEU A 422 -10.39 8.15 0.29
C LEU A 422 -9.27 8.19 1.32
N VAL A 423 -8.04 7.79 0.95
CA VAL A 423 -7.00 7.49 1.94
C VAL A 423 -5.80 8.44 1.91
N ILE A 424 -5.59 9.21 0.84
CA ILE A 424 -4.44 10.12 0.75
C ILE A 424 -4.84 11.51 1.24
N PRO A 425 -4.15 12.09 2.25
CA PRO A 425 -4.49 13.42 2.74
C PRO A 425 -4.39 14.50 1.65
N PRO A 426 -5.22 15.56 1.70
CA PRO A 426 -5.26 16.62 0.70
C PRO A 426 -3.90 17.23 0.36
N SER A 427 -3.11 17.62 1.37
CA SER A 427 -1.78 18.20 1.18
C SER A 427 -0.83 17.27 0.45
N VAL A 428 -0.92 15.97 0.71
CA VAL A 428 -0.14 14.93 0.02
C VAL A 428 -0.62 14.76 -1.42
N ARG A 429 -1.93 14.70 -1.69
CA ARG A 429 -2.46 14.66 -3.07
C ARG A 429 -1.94 15.82 -3.92
N GLN A 430 -1.81 17.00 -3.32
CA GLN A 430 -1.33 18.22 -3.99
C GLN A 430 0.17 18.17 -4.34
N ALA A 431 0.99 17.54 -3.49
CA ALA A 431 2.40 17.31 -3.80
C ALA A 431 2.61 16.20 -4.85
N PHE A 432 1.63 15.29 -4.99
CA PHE A 432 1.66 14.17 -5.93
C PHE A 432 0.45 14.18 -6.88
N PRO A 433 0.33 15.16 -7.79
CA PRO A 433 -0.81 15.23 -8.71
C PRO A 433 -0.82 14.06 -9.70
N SER A 434 -1.97 13.39 -9.86
CA SER A 434 -2.18 12.25 -10.76
C SER A 434 -2.25 12.66 -12.23
N THR A 435 -2.84 13.82 -12.51
CA THR A 435 -2.94 14.40 -13.86
C THR A 435 -2.74 15.92 -13.81
N ARG A 436 -1.79 16.45 -14.59
CA ARG A 436 -1.65 17.91 -14.78
C ARG A 436 -2.74 18.40 -15.73
N HIS A 437 -3.97 18.54 -15.25
CA HIS A 437 -4.96 19.34 -15.96
C HIS A 437 -4.56 20.81 -15.83
N ARG A 438 -3.93 21.36 -16.88
CA ARG A 438 -3.93 22.81 -17.06
C ARG A 438 -5.39 23.19 -17.25
N SER A 439 -5.98 23.85 -16.26
CA SER A 439 -7.21 24.61 -16.47
C SER A 439 -7.03 25.46 -17.73
N PRO A 440 -8.05 25.65 -18.59
CA PRO A 440 -8.01 26.62 -19.67
C PRO A 440 -7.72 28.06 -19.18
N LEU A 441 -7.76 28.30 -17.86
CA LEU A 441 -7.36 29.51 -17.16
C LEU A 441 -6.06 29.32 -16.35
N ALA A 442 -5.13 28.48 -16.84
CA ALA A 442 -3.88 28.08 -16.18
C ALA A 442 -3.09 29.27 -15.61
N GLY A 443 -3.33 29.53 -14.33
CA GLY A 443 -2.66 30.55 -13.54
C GLY A 443 -3.56 30.91 -12.37
N LEU A 444 -3.46 30.19 -11.25
CA LEU A 444 -3.98 30.71 -9.97
C LEU A 444 -3.45 32.14 -9.75
N PHE A 445 -2.20 32.38 -10.15
CA PHE A 445 -1.59 33.70 -10.28
C PHE A 445 -2.35 34.62 -11.25
N ASP A 446 -2.65 34.19 -12.47
CA ASP A 446 -3.36 35.02 -13.45
C ASP A 446 -4.76 35.41 -12.97
N LEU A 447 -5.51 34.49 -12.34
CA LEU A 447 -6.81 34.77 -11.72
C LEU A 447 -6.70 35.77 -10.56
N LEU A 448 -5.68 35.64 -9.70
CA LEU A 448 -5.40 36.57 -8.60
C LEU A 448 -4.85 37.94 -9.07
N HIS A 449 -4.39 38.05 -10.31
CA HIS A 449 -3.66 39.21 -10.84
C HIS A 449 -4.35 39.92 -12.01
N LEU A 450 -5.52 39.46 -12.48
CA LEU A 450 -6.31 40.09 -13.56
C LEU A 450 -6.70 41.57 -13.33
N ASN A 451 -6.32 42.18 -12.20
CA ASN A 451 -6.56 43.60 -11.92
C ASN A 451 -5.36 44.41 -11.36
N ARG A 452 -4.10 43.94 -11.35
CA ARG A 452 -2.96 44.77 -10.85
C ARG A 452 -1.63 44.64 -11.59
N ASP A 453 -0.90 45.76 -11.53
CA ASP A 453 0.41 46.06 -12.12
C ASP A 453 1.44 44.91 -11.99
N PRO A 454 2.07 44.44 -13.10
CA PRO A 454 3.07 43.38 -13.12
C PRO A 454 4.39 43.70 -12.39
N SER A 455 4.54 44.89 -11.81
CA SER A 455 5.70 45.28 -10.97
C SER A 455 5.57 44.96 -9.48
N LEU A 456 4.42 44.48 -8.99
CA LEU A 456 4.21 44.12 -7.58
C LEU A 456 4.57 42.66 -7.31
N THR A 457 5.51 42.43 -6.39
CA THR A 457 5.87 41.08 -5.94
C THR A 457 4.65 40.44 -5.24
N PRO A 458 4.19 39.24 -5.64
CA PRO A 458 2.83 38.75 -5.35
C PRO A 458 2.62 38.19 -3.92
N SER A 459 3.63 38.29 -3.06
CA SER A 459 3.62 37.71 -1.70
C SER A 459 3.38 38.81 -0.67
N ARG A 460 2.19 38.82 -0.08
CA ARG A 460 1.80 39.67 1.05
C ARG A 460 2.47 39.12 2.32
N THR A 461 2.73 40.00 3.27
CA THR A 461 3.22 39.62 4.61
C THR A 461 2.41 40.34 5.68
N ARG A 462 2.10 39.64 6.78
CA ARG A 462 1.42 40.20 7.95
C ARG A 462 2.07 39.67 9.22
N THR A 463 2.33 40.54 10.18
CA THR A 463 2.74 40.11 11.52
C THR A 463 1.52 39.95 12.41
N ILE A 464 1.46 38.85 13.16
CA ILE A 464 0.48 38.66 14.25
C ILE A 464 1.21 38.50 15.57
N GLU A 465 0.69 39.11 16.63
CA GLU A 465 1.22 38.97 17.98
C GLU A 465 0.54 37.79 18.68
N THR A 466 1.35 36.90 19.26
CA THR A 466 0.86 35.78 20.06
C THR A 466 1.49 35.81 21.46
N LYS A 467 0.93 35.03 22.38
CA LYS A 467 1.52 34.89 23.72
C LYS A 467 2.94 34.30 23.72
N ARG A 468 3.36 33.65 22.62
CA ARG A 468 4.70 33.08 22.43
C ARG A 468 5.63 33.98 21.59
N GLY A 469 5.19 35.19 21.26
CA GLY A 469 5.92 36.15 20.43
C GLY A 469 5.27 36.38 19.05
N PRO A 470 5.90 37.21 18.22
CA PRO A 470 5.38 37.56 16.91
C PRO A 470 5.51 36.40 15.93
N LEU A 471 4.54 36.26 15.04
CA LEU A 471 4.57 35.35 13.89
C LEU A 471 4.40 36.13 12.60
N LEU A 472 5.14 35.73 11.58
CA LEU A 472 5.09 36.27 10.23
C LEU A 472 4.21 35.35 9.38
N LEU A 473 3.10 35.88 8.90
CA LEU A 473 2.24 35.25 7.92
C LEU A 473 2.69 35.68 6.52
N ARG A 474 2.85 34.73 5.61
CA ARG A 474 3.25 35.00 4.23
C ARG A 474 2.55 34.08 3.26
N ASP A 475 1.82 34.66 2.31
CA ASP A 475 1.14 33.92 1.24
C ASP A 475 2.05 33.79 0.00
N PHE A 476 1.65 32.90 -0.92
CA PHE A 476 2.42 32.54 -2.11
C PHE A 476 3.90 32.28 -1.78
N SER A 477 4.12 31.54 -0.70
CA SER A 477 5.45 31.32 -0.12
C SER A 477 6.37 30.68 -1.15
N PRO A 478 7.42 31.38 -1.63
CA PRO A 478 8.26 30.86 -2.70
C PRO A 478 9.14 29.73 -2.19
N VAL A 479 9.51 28.81 -3.08
CA VAL A 479 10.42 27.69 -2.77
C VAL A 479 11.70 28.14 -2.04
N SER A 480 12.26 29.31 -2.40
CA SER A 480 13.45 29.85 -1.76
C SER A 480 13.25 30.26 -0.30
N LEU A 481 12.04 30.68 0.08
CA LEU A 481 11.68 30.94 1.46
C LEU A 481 11.53 29.62 2.21
N VAL A 482 10.72 28.70 1.69
CA VAL A 482 10.45 27.41 2.33
C VAL A 482 11.75 26.68 2.63
N LYS A 483 12.71 26.64 1.69
CA LYS A 483 14.04 26.03 1.88
C LYS A 483 14.84 26.58 3.07
N ARG A 484 14.64 27.85 3.45
CA ARG A 484 15.35 28.50 4.57
C ARG A 484 14.65 28.31 5.91
N LEU A 485 13.36 28.01 5.88
CA LEU A 485 12.57 27.77 7.08
C LEU A 485 12.70 26.30 7.48
N ARG A 486 12.36 25.99 8.73
CA ARG A 486 12.32 24.64 9.29
C ARG A 486 10.97 24.39 9.92
N PRO A 487 10.28 23.28 9.64
CA PRO A 487 9.05 22.95 10.37
C PRO A 487 9.30 22.84 11.87
N ASP A 488 8.38 23.39 12.64
CA ASP A 488 8.30 23.18 14.08
C ASP A 488 8.00 21.69 14.37
N ASP A 489 8.52 21.19 15.49
CA ASP A 489 8.39 19.77 15.84
C ASP A 489 6.92 19.33 15.97
N GLY A 490 5.99 20.22 16.31
CA GLY A 490 4.56 19.86 16.37
C GLY A 490 3.84 19.82 15.03
N LEU A 491 4.50 20.13 13.90
CA LEU A 491 3.91 20.11 12.55
C LEU A 491 4.10 18.74 11.89
N ARG A 492 3.19 17.80 12.23
CA ARG A 492 3.34 16.36 11.92
C ARG A 492 2.07 15.72 11.34
N THR A 493 1.02 16.50 11.07
CA THR A 493 -0.31 15.93 10.79
C THR A 493 -0.34 15.17 9.47
N PHE A 494 0.41 15.60 8.44
CA PHE A 494 0.32 15.03 7.09
C PHE A 494 1.48 14.11 6.71
N ALA A 495 2.70 14.41 7.17
CA ALA A 495 3.88 13.62 6.83
C ALA A 495 4.65 13.06 8.05
N ARG A 496 4.12 13.25 9.27
CA ARG A 496 4.62 12.79 10.59
C ARG A 496 6.02 13.26 11.02
N LEU A 497 6.97 13.36 10.11
CA LEU A 497 8.33 13.82 10.38
C LEU A 497 8.48 15.25 9.88
N PRO A 498 9.04 16.17 10.68
CA PRO A 498 9.28 17.56 10.26
C PRO A 498 10.02 17.67 8.92
N GLU A 499 10.98 16.80 8.63
CA GLU A 499 11.72 16.82 7.37
C GLU A 499 10.85 16.43 6.16
N ARG A 500 9.91 15.50 6.35
CA ARG A 500 8.97 15.08 5.30
C ARG A 500 7.90 16.13 5.08
N GLU A 501 7.42 16.75 6.15
CA GLU A 501 6.50 17.90 6.08
C GLU A 501 7.19 19.05 5.34
N HIS A 502 8.48 19.29 5.60
CA HIS A 502 9.26 20.28 4.86
C HIS A 502 9.31 20.00 3.37
N GLN A 503 9.56 18.75 2.99
CA GLN A 503 9.59 18.31 1.60
C GLN A 503 8.21 18.47 0.93
N LEU A 504 7.13 18.14 1.64
CA LEU A 504 5.76 18.35 1.18
C LEU A 504 5.48 19.82 0.88
N LEU A 505 5.84 20.72 1.81
CA LEU A 505 5.70 22.17 1.63
C LEU A 505 6.55 22.68 0.46
N LEU A 506 7.73 22.11 0.23
CA LEU A 506 8.57 22.45 -0.93
C LEU A 506 7.91 22.06 -2.24
N ASP A 507 7.25 20.91 -2.30
CA ASP A 507 6.61 20.40 -3.50
C ASP A 507 5.31 21.18 -3.80
N ILE A 508 4.53 21.50 -2.78
CA ILE A 508 3.39 22.42 -2.89
C ILE A 508 3.85 23.80 -3.40
N ALA A 509 4.94 24.36 -2.84
CA ALA A 509 5.47 25.65 -3.25
C ALA A 509 6.05 25.69 -4.68
N LYS A 510 6.41 24.52 -5.25
CA LYS A 510 6.83 24.40 -6.67
C LYS A 510 5.63 24.35 -7.61
N SER A 511 4.45 23.97 -7.12
CA SER A 511 3.26 23.84 -7.95
C SER A 511 2.73 25.22 -8.37
N PRO A 512 2.58 25.50 -9.67
CA PRO A 512 2.05 26.78 -10.14
C PRO A 512 0.55 26.96 -9.85
N ASP A 513 -0.14 25.85 -9.55
CA ASP A 513 -1.58 25.82 -9.35
C ASP A 513 -1.98 25.89 -7.87
N CYS A 514 -1.00 25.88 -6.96
CA CYS A 514 -1.23 25.91 -5.51
C CYS A 514 -0.84 27.27 -4.91
N ALA A 515 -1.60 27.72 -3.91
CA ALA A 515 -1.20 28.82 -3.03
C ALA A 515 -0.82 28.28 -1.66
N LEU A 516 0.45 28.49 -1.27
CA LEU A 516 0.95 28.14 0.06
C LEU A 516 1.08 29.39 0.93
N THR A 517 0.35 29.41 2.04
CA THR A 517 0.48 30.42 3.10
C THR A 517 1.15 29.80 4.31
N LEU A 518 2.22 30.42 4.81
CA LEU A 518 2.96 29.96 5.98
C LEU A 518 2.83 30.95 7.13
N ALA A 519 2.70 30.43 8.35
CA ALA A 519 3.04 31.15 9.58
C ALA A 519 4.41 30.67 10.06
N HIS A 520 5.34 31.59 10.25
CA HIS A 520 6.65 31.26 10.80
C HIS A 520 7.15 32.26 11.84
N THR A 521 7.99 31.79 12.76
CA THR A 521 8.66 32.64 13.74
C THR A 521 9.74 33.50 13.05
N PRO A 522 10.19 34.61 13.68
CA PRO A 522 11.36 35.36 13.20
C PRO A 522 12.64 34.52 13.16
N SER A 523 12.74 33.48 14.00
CA SER A 523 13.86 32.52 14.00
C SER A 523 13.79 31.49 12.86
N GLY A 524 12.71 31.46 12.09
CA GLY A 524 12.56 30.62 10.90
C GLY A 524 11.85 29.29 11.12
N ALA A 525 11.17 29.09 12.25
CA ALA A 525 10.35 27.91 12.50
C ALA A 525 8.96 28.06 11.87
N ILE A 526 8.52 27.12 11.03
CA ILE A 526 7.17 27.07 10.44
C ILE A 526 6.22 26.47 11.47
N VAL A 527 5.23 27.23 11.90
CA VAL A 527 4.31 26.85 13.00
C VAL A 527 2.89 26.58 12.50
N GLY A 528 2.62 26.85 11.23
CA GLY A 528 1.35 26.54 10.59
C GLY A 528 1.37 26.84 9.10
N GLN A 529 0.44 26.23 8.39
CA GLN A 529 0.27 26.36 6.95
C GLN A 529 -1.21 26.36 6.55
N VAL A 530 -1.52 27.09 5.48
CA VAL A 530 -2.78 26.99 4.74
C VAL A 530 -2.42 26.77 3.29
N THR A 531 -2.99 25.73 2.70
CA THR A 531 -2.82 25.43 1.27
C THR A 531 -4.16 25.53 0.57
N ILE A 532 -4.18 26.20 -0.58
CA ILE A 532 -5.30 26.23 -1.53
C ILE A 532 -4.79 25.58 -2.80
N ALA A 533 -5.46 24.52 -3.25
CA ALA A 533 -5.04 23.77 -4.43
C ALA A 533 -6.24 23.28 -5.23
N PRO A 534 -6.08 22.97 -6.53
CA PRO A 534 -7.18 22.47 -7.34
C PRO A 534 -7.78 21.21 -6.73
N ALA A 535 -9.10 21.05 -6.89
CA ALA A 535 -9.78 19.82 -6.53
C ALA A 535 -9.22 18.63 -7.33
N ASP A 536 -9.28 17.45 -6.73
CA ASP A 536 -8.75 16.22 -7.32
C ASP A 536 -9.71 15.57 -8.34
N GLU A 537 -9.28 14.40 -8.82
CA GLU A 537 -10.00 13.34 -9.52
C GLU A 537 -11.52 13.34 -9.36
N TRP A 538 -11.94 13.35 -8.09
CA TRP A 538 -13.31 13.15 -7.68
C TRP A 538 -14.23 14.29 -8.11
N TRP A 539 -13.68 15.49 -8.27
CA TRP A 539 -14.41 16.70 -8.61
C TRP A 539 -14.24 17.13 -10.07
N GLU A 540 -13.70 16.25 -10.92
CA GLU A 540 -13.49 16.53 -12.33
C GLU A 540 -14.78 17.00 -13.03
N GLY A 541 -14.61 18.02 -13.88
CA GLY A 541 -15.67 18.67 -14.65
C GLY A 541 -16.27 19.92 -14.00
N ILE A 542 -15.83 20.30 -12.79
CA ILE A 542 -16.25 21.55 -12.13
C ILE A 542 -15.13 22.58 -12.25
N GLU A 543 -15.40 23.70 -12.90
CA GLU A 543 -14.42 24.78 -13.09
C GLU A 543 -14.19 25.57 -11.79
N ASN A 544 -12.97 26.09 -11.62
CA ASN A 544 -12.57 26.97 -10.51
C ASN A 544 -12.89 26.43 -9.10
N LEU A 545 -12.78 25.11 -8.91
CA LEU A 545 -12.98 24.42 -7.64
C LEU A 545 -11.63 24.10 -6.97
N TYR A 546 -11.48 24.54 -5.72
CA TYR A 546 -10.24 24.40 -4.96
C TYR A 546 -10.49 23.84 -3.56
N GLU A 547 -9.62 22.94 -3.13
CA GLU A 547 -9.57 22.41 -1.77
C GLU A 547 -8.68 23.28 -0.88
N VAL A 548 -9.16 23.58 0.33
CA VAL A 548 -8.45 24.33 1.36
C VAL A 548 -8.07 23.40 2.50
N ALA A 549 -6.76 23.26 2.73
CA ALA A 549 -6.19 22.54 3.86
C ALA A 549 -5.54 23.52 4.85
N ILE A 550 -5.63 23.22 6.14
CA ILE A 550 -5.00 24.02 7.20
C ILE A 550 -4.39 23.11 8.27
N GLU A 551 -3.20 23.49 8.73
CA GLU A 551 -2.55 22.85 9.87
C GLU A 551 -1.86 23.90 10.75
N VAL A 552 -1.90 23.66 12.06
CA VAL A 552 -1.11 24.39 13.06
C VAL A 552 -0.38 23.38 13.91
N SER A 553 0.91 23.61 14.13
CA SER A 553 1.75 22.81 15.02
C SER A 553 1.06 22.63 16.37
N SER A 554 1.05 21.42 16.91
CA SER A 554 0.47 21.09 18.22
C SER A 554 0.96 22.04 19.33
N ASP A 555 2.24 22.42 19.30
CA ASP A 555 2.85 23.34 20.27
C ASP A 555 2.30 24.77 20.20
N TRP A 556 1.71 25.15 19.07
CA TRP A 556 1.23 26.50 18.80
C TRP A 556 -0.29 26.62 18.77
N ARG A 557 -1.02 25.52 19.00
CA ARG A 557 -2.49 25.51 19.06
C ARG A 557 -3.03 26.33 20.22
N GLY A 558 -4.28 26.78 20.10
CA GLY A 558 -4.94 27.63 21.10
C GLY A 558 -4.53 29.12 21.07
N LEU A 559 -3.59 29.51 20.20
CA LEU A 559 -3.11 30.90 20.08
C LEU A 559 -3.81 31.71 18.98
N GLY A 560 -4.89 31.19 18.40
CA GLY A 560 -5.66 31.87 17.34
C GLY A 560 -4.99 31.88 15.96
N ILE A 561 -3.86 31.19 15.80
CA ILE A 561 -3.07 31.17 14.55
C ILE A 561 -3.88 30.65 13.36
N ALA A 562 -4.62 29.55 13.55
CA ALA A 562 -5.45 28.97 12.49
C ALA A 562 -6.42 30.00 11.89
N ARG A 563 -7.11 30.77 12.74
CA ARG A 563 -8.05 31.82 12.32
C ARG A 563 -7.32 32.92 11.56
N SER A 564 -6.20 33.40 12.08
CA SER A 564 -5.41 34.47 11.46
C SER A 564 -4.84 34.07 10.09
N MET A 565 -4.33 32.85 9.96
CA MET A 565 -3.83 32.33 8.69
C MET A 565 -4.94 32.14 7.67
N LEU A 566 -6.05 31.51 8.07
CA LEU A 566 -7.17 31.26 7.17
C LEU A 566 -7.77 32.58 6.67
N GLN A 567 -7.95 33.56 7.56
CA GLN A 567 -8.38 34.91 7.18
C GLN A 567 -7.41 35.54 6.19
N PHE A 568 -6.12 35.54 6.49
CA PHE A 568 -5.10 36.14 5.63
C PHE A 568 -5.03 35.50 4.24
N ALA A 569 -5.09 34.17 4.17
CA ALA A 569 -5.08 33.42 2.91
C ALA A 569 -6.33 33.70 2.06
N LEU A 570 -7.49 33.92 2.70
CA LEU A 570 -8.80 34.07 2.03
C LEU A 570 -9.25 35.52 1.78
N GLU A 571 -8.37 36.49 2.03
CA GLU A 571 -8.64 37.92 1.84
C GLU A 571 -8.54 38.40 0.37
N LEU A 572 -8.16 37.52 -0.55
CA LEU A 572 -7.94 37.86 -1.96
C LEU A 572 -9.27 37.99 -2.69
N ASP A 573 -9.49 39.13 -3.37
CA ASP A 573 -10.74 39.41 -4.10
C ASP A 573 -11.04 38.37 -5.17
N ALA A 574 -10.03 37.87 -5.88
CA ALA A 574 -10.19 36.86 -6.93
C ALA A 574 -10.69 35.49 -6.43
N LEU A 575 -10.69 35.24 -5.11
CA LEU A 575 -11.35 34.04 -4.55
C LEU A 575 -12.87 34.10 -4.66
N GLU A 576 -13.45 35.28 -4.91
CA GLU A 576 -14.89 35.42 -5.16
C GLU A 576 -15.32 34.86 -6.54
N ASP A 577 -14.37 34.54 -7.42
CA ASP A 577 -14.61 33.83 -8.69
C ASP A 577 -14.48 32.31 -8.56
N MET A 578 -14.25 31.80 -7.34
CA MET A 578 -13.92 30.40 -7.08
C MET A 578 -14.93 29.72 -6.13
N ILE A 579 -15.00 28.40 -6.23
CA ILE A 579 -15.60 27.55 -5.20
C ILE A 579 -14.47 26.98 -4.35
N LEU A 580 -14.50 27.27 -3.05
CA LEU A 580 -13.56 26.73 -2.09
C LEU A 580 -14.27 25.69 -1.23
N PHE A 581 -13.67 24.52 -1.04
CA PHE A 581 -14.18 23.53 -0.09
C PHE A 581 -13.08 23.03 0.83
N ALA A 582 -13.47 22.50 1.98
CA ALA A 582 -12.60 21.86 2.94
C ALA A 582 -13.32 20.66 3.52
N ILE A 583 -12.60 19.54 3.65
CA ILE A 583 -13.13 18.32 4.24
C ILE A 583 -12.47 18.12 5.61
N GLY A 584 -13.28 18.13 6.66
CA GLY A 584 -12.87 17.81 8.02
C GLY A 584 -13.08 16.33 8.30
N LEU A 585 -11.97 15.58 8.35
CA LEU A 585 -11.98 14.15 8.63
C LEU A 585 -11.55 13.89 10.08
N SER A 586 -12.39 13.20 10.83
CA SER A 586 -12.24 12.98 12.27
C SER A 586 -10.98 12.22 12.66
N TRP A 587 -10.49 11.35 11.78
CA TRP A 587 -9.23 10.61 11.97
C TRP A 587 -7.95 11.44 11.77
N HIS A 588 -8.05 12.67 11.26
CA HIS A 588 -6.94 13.64 11.23
C HIS A 588 -6.93 14.56 12.46
N TRP A 589 -7.92 14.44 13.35
CA TRP A 589 -8.07 15.37 14.46
C TRP A 589 -7.32 14.91 15.69
N ASP A 590 -6.57 15.84 16.26
CA ASP A 590 -5.86 15.62 17.52
C ASP A 590 -6.81 15.80 18.72
N THR A 591 -7.75 14.86 18.84
CA THR A 591 -8.77 14.85 19.89
C THR A 591 -8.19 14.51 21.25
N GLU A 592 -7.18 13.64 21.29
CA GLU A 592 -6.51 13.19 22.51
C GLU A 592 -5.72 14.31 23.19
N ASN A 593 -4.82 15.01 22.49
CA ASN A 593 -4.03 16.09 23.11
C ASN A 593 -4.90 17.28 23.52
N LEU A 594 -6.00 17.52 22.80
CA LEU A 594 -6.95 18.58 23.14
C LEU A 594 -7.96 18.16 24.23
N GLY A 595 -8.07 16.86 24.54
CA GLY A 595 -9.04 16.34 25.50
C GLY A 595 -10.50 16.62 25.11
N ILE A 596 -10.83 16.64 23.81
CA ILE A 596 -12.17 16.91 23.30
C ILE A 596 -12.68 15.80 22.41
N SER A 597 -13.98 15.52 22.46
CA SER A 597 -14.63 14.57 21.55
C SER A 597 -14.53 15.02 20.08
N VAL A 598 -14.60 14.07 19.14
CA VAL A 598 -14.70 14.35 17.69
C VAL A 598 -15.80 15.35 17.36
N TYR A 599 -16.98 15.27 17.96
CA TYR A 599 -18.09 16.22 17.68
C TYR A 599 -17.79 17.66 18.13
N ARG A 600 -17.06 17.84 19.24
CA ARG A 600 -16.60 19.17 19.66
C ARG A 600 -15.52 19.71 18.72
N TYR A 601 -14.64 18.85 18.21
CA TYR A 601 -13.64 19.23 17.22
C TYR A 601 -14.31 19.64 15.91
N ARG A 602 -15.33 18.88 15.47
CA ARG A 602 -16.21 19.22 14.33
C ARG A 602 -16.80 20.63 14.48
N GLU A 603 -17.42 20.94 15.61
CA GLU A 603 -17.96 22.28 15.88
C GLU A 603 -16.89 23.37 15.80
N MET A 604 -15.69 23.10 16.33
CA MET A 604 -14.57 24.03 16.29
C MET A 604 -14.14 24.33 14.84
N ILE A 605 -14.03 23.29 13.99
CA ILE A 605 -13.70 23.42 12.57
C ILE A 605 -14.79 24.16 11.81
N SER A 606 -16.07 23.80 12.00
CA SER A 606 -17.19 24.50 11.38
C SER A 606 -17.24 25.98 11.77
N ARG A 607 -16.94 26.35 13.03
CA ARG A 607 -16.84 27.75 13.46
C ARG A 607 -15.63 28.47 12.88
N LEU A 608 -14.48 27.80 12.77
CA LEU A 608 -13.26 28.37 12.20
C LEU A 608 -13.48 28.76 10.73
N PHE A 609 -13.93 27.83 9.91
CA PHE A 609 -14.19 28.05 8.49
C PHE A 609 -15.43 28.93 8.27
N GLY A 610 -16.48 28.78 9.09
CA GLY A 610 -17.66 29.63 9.05
C GLY A 610 -17.36 31.12 9.26
N SER A 611 -16.33 31.44 10.06
CA SER A 611 -15.87 32.83 10.21
C SER A 611 -15.34 33.45 8.91
N GLN A 612 -14.99 32.62 7.91
CA GLN A 612 -14.50 33.03 6.60
C GLN A 612 -15.52 32.76 5.48
N GLY A 613 -16.80 32.58 5.82
CA GLY A 613 -17.90 32.47 4.85
C GLY A 613 -18.18 31.05 4.34
N PHE A 614 -17.52 30.03 4.88
CA PHE A 614 -17.85 28.64 4.57
C PHE A 614 -19.16 28.23 5.23
N LYS A 615 -19.89 27.33 4.59
CA LYS A 615 -21.10 26.71 5.10
C LYS A 615 -20.96 25.21 5.03
N GLU A 616 -21.60 24.53 5.96
CA GLU A 616 -21.73 23.08 5.94
C GLU A 616 -22.76 22.66 4.89
N TYR A 617 -22.41 21.64 4.11
CA TYR A 617 -23.29 21.05 3.11
C TYR A 617 -23.50 19.56 3.38
N PRO A 618 -24.74 19.07 3.33
CA PRO A 618 -25.01 17.64 3.25
C PRO A 618 -24.37 17.08 1.98
N THR A 619 -23.75 15.91 2.08
CA THR A 619 -23.03 15.33 0.95
C THR A 619 -23.05 13.80 0.99
N THR A 620 -23.04 13.19 -0.20
CA THR A 620 -22.80 11.76 -0.43
C THR A 620 -21.33 11.48 -0.75
N GLU A 621 -20.45 12.46 -0.55
CA GLU A 621 -19.00 12.26 -0.64
C GLU A 621 -18.61 11.16 0.36
N PRO A 622 -17.85 10.14 -0.10
CA PRO A 622 -17.64 8.93 0.67
C PRO A 622 -16.90 9.21 1.99
N ASN A 623 -15.87 10.06 2.02
CA ASN A 623 -15.16 10.37 3.26
C ASN A 623 -16.07 11.00 4.31
N VAL A 624 -16.99 11.88 3.93
CA VAL A 624 -17.89 12.55 4.86
C VAL A 624 -19.04 11.65 5.28
N SER A 625 -19.62 10.88 4.35
CA SER A 625 -20.75 10.00 4.63
C SER A 625 -20.38 8.79 5.49
N MET A 626 -19.11 8.39 5.50
CA MET A 626 -18.61 7.25 6.26
C MET A 626 -18.59 7.45 7.78
N GLU A 627 -18.52 8.69 8.28
CA GLU A 627 -18.45 8.95 9.73
C GLU A 627 -19.27 10.21 10.08
N PRO A 628 -20.26 10.13 10.99
CA PRO A 628 -21.11 11.28 11.33
C PRO A 628 -20.36 12.51 11.86
N ALA A 629 -19.18 12.33 12.43
CA ALA A 629 -18.34 13.43 12.89
C ALA A 629 -17.69 14.21 11.75
N ASN A 630 -17.56 13.64 10.55
CA ASN A 630 -16.94 14.31 9.42
C ASN A 630 -17.81 15.47 8.90
N VAL A 631 -17.18 16.38 8.17
CA VAL A 631 -17.87 17.57 7.67
C VAL A 631 -17.28 18.03 6.35
N LEU A 632 -18.15 18.41 5.41
CA LEU A 632 -17.78 19.14 4.20
C LEU A 632 -18.25 20.58 4.35
N LEU A 633 -17.28 21.49 4.25
CA LEU A 633 -17.51 22.93 4.32
C LEU A 633 -17.17 23.53 2.97
N ALA A 634 -18.03 24.40 2.44
CA ALA A 634 -17.76 25.10 1.19
C ALA A 634 -18.14 26.58 1.23
N ARG A 635 -17.38 27.40 0.50
CA ARG A 635 -17.65 28.80 0.21
C ARG A 635 -17.74 28.95 -1.30
N ILE A 636 -18.92 29.33 -1.78
CA ILE A 636 -19.14 29.68 -3.18
C ILE A 636 -18.96 31.20 -3.29
N GLY A 637 -17.97 31.63 -4.08
CA GLY A 637 -17.71 33.04 -4.33
C GLY A 637 -18.89 33.73 -5.03
N LYS A 638 -19.06 35.03 -4.79
CA LYS A 638 -20.21 35.81 -5.31
C LYS A 638 -20.23 35.97 -6.83
N ARG A 639 -19.10 35.75 -7.50
CA ARG A 639 -18.93 35.91 -8.96
C ARG A 639 -18.85 34.56 -9.70
N VAL A 640 -18.96 33.44 -8.98
CA VAL A 640 -19.11 32.11 -9.59
C VAL A 640 -20.44 32.06 -10.35
N ASP A 641 -20.40 31.58 -11.58
CA ASP A 641 -21.60 31.45 -12.39
C ASP A 641 -22.55 30.37 -11.84
N GLN A 642 -23.84 30.54 -12.09
CA GLN A 642 -24.87 29.67 -11.52
C GLN A 642 -24.77 28.22 -12.03
N GLN A 643 -24.24 27.99 -13.24
CA GLN A 643 -24.12 26.66 -13.82
C GLN A 643 -23.05 25.85 -13.07
N THR A 644 -21.87 26.43 -12.88
CA THR A 644 -20.77 25.83 -12.10
C THR A 644 -21.18 25.58 -10.64
N ALA A 645 -21.85 26.56 -10.01
CA ALA A 645 -22.38 26.38 -8.67
C ALA A 645 -23.40 25.21 -8.58
N ASN A 646 -24.30 25.10 -9.55
CA ASN A 646 -25.28 23.99 -9.59
C ASN A 646 -24.60 22.64 -9.84
N GLN A 647 -23.57 22.58 -10.68
CA GLN A 647 -22.79 21.35 -10.90
C GLN A 647 -22.11 20.89 -9.61
N PHE A 648 -21.49 21.81 -8.87
CA PHE A 648 -20.90 21.52 -7.56
C PHE A 648 -21.95 21.01 -6.55
N LEU A 649 -23.08 21.70 -6.41
CA LEU A 649 -24.17 21.27 -5.53
C LEU A 649 -24.73 19.89 -5.91
N SER A 650 -24.87 19.62 -7.21
CA SER A 650 -25.30 18.31 -7.72
C SER A 650 -24.30 17.21 -7.39
N ARG A 651 -22.99 17.47 -7.54
CA ARG A 651 -21.93 16.51 -7.18
C ARG A 651 -21.86 16.22 -5.69
N MET A 652 -22.18 17.20 -4.83
CA MET A 652 -22.28 16.92 -3.39
C MET A 652 -23.41 15.95 -3.07
N LEU A 653 -24.54 16.00 -3.76
CA LEU A 653 -25.72 15.20 -3.45
C LEU A 653 -25.85 13.91 -4.28
N SER A 654 -24.97 13.72 -5.26
CA SER A 654 -24.94 12.54 -6.10
C SER A 654 -23.54 11.92 -6.07
N SER A 655 -23.46 10.63 -5.80
CA SER A 655 -22.22 9.88 -5.95
C SER A 655 -22.29 9.10 -7.27
N PRO A 656 -21.98 9.72 -8.43
CA PRO A 656 -22.05 9.04 -9.72
C PRO A 656 -21.09 7.84 -9.81
N ASN A 657 -20.06 7.80 -8.95
CA ASN A 657 -19.07 6.73 -8.91
C ASN A 657 -19.51 5.54 -8.01
N LEU A 658 -20.24 5.78 -6.91
CA LEU A 658 -20.77 4.68 -6.08
C LEU A 658 -21.94 3.93 -6.74
N ALA A 659 -22.63 4.54 -7.72
CA ALA A 659 -23.70 3.87 -8.45
C ALA A 659 -23.20 2.97 -9.60
N ARG A 660 -21.89 3.04 -9.94
CA ARG A 660 -21.24 2.24 -10.98
C ARG A 660 -20.34 1.13 -10.43
N ILE A 661 -19.89 1.30 -9.19
CA ILE A 661 -19.33 0.24 -8.34
C ILE A 661 -20.52 -0.63 -7.92
#